data_AF-A0A2E7A987-F1
#
_entry.id   AF-A0A2E7A987-F1
#
_cell.length_a   1.000
_cell.length_b   1.000
_cell.length_c   1.000
_cell.angle_alpha   90.00
_cell.angle_beta   90.00
_cell.angle_gamma   90.00
#
_symmetry.space_group_name_H-M   'P 1'
#
loop_
_entity.id
_entity.type
_entity.pdbx_description
1 polymer ?
#
loop_
_entity_poly.entity_id
_entity_poly.type
_entity_poly.pdbx_seq_one_letter_code
_entity_poly.pdbx_strand_id
1 'polypeptide(L)'
;MPRRDDIESILIIGSGPIVIGQACEFDYSGTQACRVLKEEGYRIILANSNPATIMTDPEFADATYIEPLEADVLTAIIERERPDAILPTLGGQTALNLATELVESGVLDQYDVEMIGASGDAIATAEDRDLFRQAMEEIGLKCALSGIAHTMDEALSVAEEIGLPVIIRPAYILGGKGTAFAHTAEEFERVAALGLDASPISEILIEKSIKGWKEYELEIMRDHADNCVVICSIENVDAMGVHTGDSITVAPAQTLSDVEYQEMRNAAFACIRRVGVETGGSNVQFAVHPDTGEQIVIEMNPRVSRSSALASKATGFPIAKIAARLAVGYRLDEITNDITQKTPASFEPTIDYVVTKIPRWAFEKLPGASGVLGPQMQSVGEAMSIGRTFPESLQKGIRSLEQGRMGLNADPGEVQYMQQDDAELLTAIAIPTPERLFQIGELMRREVPVDQIHLACDIDNWFLDQMLMIVEERLHLEKVTLSSLTRMEWRRAKQLGFSDAQLAYLLKEEERDVRAGRLSAGVVTTFKTVDTCAAEFDAITPYHYSTYEDEDEIRPGVRPRMMILGSGPNRIGQGIEFDYCCVHASFALEEAGYETIMVNCNPETVSTDYDTSDRLYFEPLTLEDVLNVIDAEDPAGVIVSLGGQTPLKLASELPAELVCGTAPDSIDLAEDRERWNSLCAQLEIPQPPGGTAVTFEEAAQICERIGFPALVRPSYVLGGRAMTIVYDLQELQEAMKELAAFEGLGREGGLSADRPVLIDRFLEDAIEVDVDSIRDQEGEFILGGILEHVEEAGVHSGDSACAIPPPNLSLETQEVIVEYAKQLAERLEVVGLLNVQFAVKQGQVFVIEANPRASRTVPFVAKATGVQLAKVAARVMAGETLKELREMGALPEPIREGHVAVKEAVLPFQRFPDVDTVLGPEMRSTGEVMGIDKTFGLAFAKSQIAAGEGLPIGGTIFFSLADRDKEQGLEAAKRFVALGFALAATSGTAEFLSSNGVQVETVVAKLSEEGREISAGVDAVELIGAGQVKLVVNTPRGRGPRSDGHRIRFASTAHKVPCLTTVAAARAAAVGLEEWMSNPLTVRPLQEFLGFESSVE
;
A
#
# COMPACT_ATOMS: atom_id res chain seq x y z
N MET A 1 -15.97 11.62 -36.20
CA MET A 1 -16.17 12.24 -34.89
C MET A 1 -15.33 11.44 -33.93
N PRO A 2 -14.59 12.08 -33.01
CA PRO A 2 -13.58 11.38 -32.24
C PRO A 2 -14.20 10.43 -31.19
N ARG A 3 -15.33 10.81 -30.59
CA ARG A 3 -16.16 9.94 -29.74
C ARG A 3 -16.84 8.83 -30.56
N ARG A 4 -16.81 7.60 -30.07
CA ARG A 4 -17.60 6.45 -30.57
C ARG A 4 -19.05 6.56 -30.13
N ASP A 5 -19.96 6.67 -31.10
CA ASP A 5 -21.41 6.75 -30.89
C ASP A 5 -22.11 5.37 -30.93
N ASP A 6 -21.36 4.31 -31.23
CA ASP A 6 -21.82 2.92 -31.19
C ASP A 6 -21.72 2.28 -29.79
N ILE A 7 -21.09 2.97 -28.85
CA ILE A 7 -20.99 2.59 -27.43
C ILE A 7 -21.79 3.63 -26.63
N GLU A 8 -22.68 3.19 -25.74
CA GLU A 8 -23.39 4.05 -24.80
C GLU A 8 -22.94 3.79 -23.36
N SER A 9 -22.52 2.56 -23.06
CA SER A 9 -22.20 2.09 -21.71
C SER A 9 -20.90 1.27 -21.64
N ILE A 10 -20.10 1.52 -20.61
CA ILE A 10 -18.76 0.93 -20.45
C ILE A 10 -18.63 0.32 -19.06
N LEU A 11 -18.24 -0.95 -18.99
CA LEU A 11 -17.81 -1.63 -17.77
C LEU A 11 -16.31 -1.45 -17.56
N ILE A 12 -15.93 -0.80 -16.47
CA ILE A 12 -14.54 -0.67 -16.02
C ILE A 12 -14.30 -1.69 -14.90
N ILE A 13 -13.22 -2.48 -15.02
CA ILE A 13 -12.79 -3.40 -13.96
C ILE A 13 -11.69 -2.72 -13.15
N GLY A 14 -11.91 -2.53 -11.85
CA GLY A 14 -10.90 -2.04 -10.91
C GLY A 14 -9.90 -3.11 -10.49
N SER A 15 -8.92 -2.73 -9.67
CA SER A 15 -7.85 -3.64 -9.22
C SER A 15 -8.24 -4.54 -8.05
N GLY A 16 -9.30 -4.22 -7.32
CA GLY A 16 -9.62 -4.85 -6.05
C GLY A 16 -8.74 -4.29 -4.91
N PRO A 17 -8.47 -5.08 -3.86
CA PRO A 17 -7.72 -4.62 -2.69
C PRO A 17 -6.27 -4.27 -3.01
N ILE A 18 -5.69 -3.39 -2.19
CA ILE A 18 -4.27 -3.04 -2.23
C ILE A 18 -3.42 -4.24 -1.79
N VAL A 19 -2.52 -4.67 -2.67
CA VAL A 19 -1.54 -5.74 -2.40
C VAL A 19 -0.15 -5.33 -2.88
N ILE A 20 0.89 -5.94 -2.33
CA ILE A 20 2.26 -5.71 -2.82
C ILE A 20 2.35 -6.05 -4.31
N GLY A 21 2.72 -5.04 -5.10
CA GLY A 21 2.82 -5.10 -6.56
C GLY A 21 1.62 -4.54 -7.32
N GLN A 22 0.49 -4.30 -6.64
CA GLN A 22 -0.73 -3.73 -7.22
C GLN A 22 -1.42 -2.85 -6.17
N ALA A 23 -1.11 -1.55 -6.19
CA ALA A 23 -1.47 -0.62 -5.11
C ALA A 23 -2.36 0.54 -5.58
N CYS A 24 -2.10 1.75 -5.11
CA CYS A 24 -2.99 2.91 -5.25
C CYS A 24 -3.04 3.45 -6.68
N GLU A 25 -2.05 3.11 -7.52
CA GLU A 25 -1.91 3.60 -8.89
C GLU A 25 -3.15 3.30 -9.77
N PHE A 26 -3.90 2.26 -9.41
CA PHE A 26 -5.11 1.85 -10.11
C PHE A 26 -6.38 2.57 -9.61
N ASP A 27 -6.41 3.08 -8.38
CA ASP A 27 -7.45 4.03 -7.97
C ASP A 27 -7.25 5.38 -8.66
N TYR A 28 -6.01 5.87 -8.72
CA TYR A 28 -5.66 7.05 -9.50
C TYR A 28 -6.07 6.89 -10.98
N SER A 29 -5.64 5.81 -11.62
CA SER A 29 -5.93 5.56 -13.04
C SER A 29 -7.42 5.35 -13.29
N GLY A 30 -8.09 4.57 -12.43
CA GLY A 30 -9.52 4.29 -12.50
C GLY A 30 -10.37 5.54 -12.30
N THR A 31 -10.02 6.40 -11.34
CA THR A 31 -10.70 7.67 -11.07
C THR A 31 -10.62 8.60 -12.28
N GLN A 32 -9.43 8.77 -12.87
CA GLN A 32 -9.25 9.59 -14.08
C GLN A 32 -10.11 9.08 -15.24
N ALA A 33 -10.14 7.78 -15.46
CA ALA A 33 -10.92 7.17 -16.53
C ALA A 33 -12.43 7.31 -16.31
N CYS A 34 -12.92 7.04 -15.09
CA CYS A 34 -14.33 7.21 -14.76
C CYS A 34 -14.78 8.65 -15.01
N ARG A 35 -13.99 9.62 -14.53
CA ARG A 35 -14.30 11.05 -14.69
C ARG A 35 -14.37 11.46 -16.16
N VAL A 36 -13.33 11.15 -16.95
CA VAL A 36 -13.28 11.59 -18.34
C VAL A 36 -14.33 10.90 -19.21
N LEU A 37 -14.57 9.60 -19.04
CA LEU A 37 -15.58 8.90 -19.84
C LEU A 37 -17.00 9.37 -19.50
N LYS A 38 -17.26 9.71 -18.23
CA LYS A 38 -18.52 10.32 -17.81
C LYS A 38 -18.69 11.73 -18.38
N GLU A 39 -17.63 12.55 -18.42
CA GLU A 39 -17.61 13.87 -19.09
C GLU A 39 -17.91 13.76 -20.60
N GLU A 40 -17.46 12.69 -21.25
CA GLU A 40 -17.77 12.37 -22.66
C GLU A 40 -19.21 11.80 -22.85
N GLY A 41 -19.98 11.68 -21.78
CA GLY A 41 -21.39 11.27 -21.80
C GLY A 41 -21.62 9.77 -21.99
N TYR A 42 -20.67 8.92 -21.59
CA TYR A 42 -20.89 7.47 -21.47
C TYR A 42 -21.53 7.13 -20.12
N ARG A 43 -22.34 6.08 -20.11
CA ARG A 43 -22.79 5.45 -18.87
C ARG A 43 -21.68 4.56 -18.32
N ILE A 44 -21.21 4.83 -17.11
CA ILE A 44 -20.09 4.12 -16.49
C ILE A 44 -20.61 3.10 -15.48
N ILE A 45 -20.27 1.83 -15.72
CA ILE A 45 -20.41 0.75 -14.75
C ILE A 45 -19.01 0.44 -14.22
N LEU A 46 -18.85 0.41 -12.90
CA LEU A 46 -17.56 0.12 -12.27
C LEU A 46 -17.69 -1.11 -11.37
N ALA A 47 -16.75 -2.05 -11.45
CA ALA A 47 -16.62 -3.14 -10.50
C ALA A 47 -15.28 -3.05 -9.76
N ASN A 48 -15.30 -2.85 -8.44
CA ASN A 48 -14.11 -2.86 -7.59
C ASN A 48 -14.48 -3.20 -6.14
N SER A 49 -13.84 -4.21 -5.55
CA SER A 49 -14.12 -4.66 -4.17
C SER A 49 -13.56 -3.75 -3.07
N ASN A 50 -12.64 -2.84 -3.40
CA ASN A 50 -11.96 -2.00 -2.42
C ASN A 50 -12.77 -0.73 -2.07
N PRO A 51 -13.29 -0.60 -0.83
CA PRO A 51 -14.12 0.53 -0.42
C PRO A 51 -13.33 1.83 -0.18
N ALA A 52 -12.01 1.75 -0.05
CA ALA A 52 -11.16 2.90 0.27
C ALA A 52 -10.74 3.73 -0.94
N THR A 53 -11.29 3.42 -2.12
CA THR A 53 -10.95 4.06 -3.38
C THR A 53 -11.86 5.26 -3.67
N ILE A 54 -11.33 6.27 -4.35
CA ILE A 54 -12.10 7.41 -4.87
C ILE A 54 -12.98 6.98 -6.04
N MET A 55 -12.47 6.08 -6.91
CA MET A 55 -13.23 5.61 -8.06
C MET A 55 -14.56 4.94 -7.68
N THR A 56 -14.67 4.35 -6.47
CA THR A 56 -15.90 3.73 -5.96
C THR A 56 -16.85 4.70 -5.26
N ASP A 57 -16.54 5.99 -5.20
CA ASP A 57 -17.53 6.95 -4.73
C ASP A 57 -18.74 7.00 -5.70
N PRO A 58 -19.97 7.10 -5.18
CA PRO A 58 -21.19 7.07 -6.00
C PRO A 58 -21.24 8.13 -7.11
N GLU A 59 -20.46 9.21 -7.01
CA GLU A 59 -20.44 10.32 -7.95
C GLU A 59 -19.62 10.05 -9.23
N PHE A 60 -18.63 9.14 -9.20
CA PHE A 60 -17.71 8.89 -10.32
C PHE A 60 -18.23 7.90 -11.36
N ALA A 61 -19.17 7.02 -11.00
CA ALA A 61 -19.80 6.08 -11.92
C ALA A 61 -21.32 6.09 -11.77
N ASP A 62 -22.05 5.63 -12.78
CA ASP A 62 -23.52 5.56 -12.74
C ASP A 62 -24.00 4.28 -12.02
N ALA A 63 -23.23 3.21 -12.10
CA ALA A 63 -23.44 1.98 -11.34
C ALA A 63 -22.12 1.45 -10.76
N THR A 64 -21.93 1.60 -9.45
CA THR A 64 -20.71 1.20 -8.75
C THR A 64 -20.93 -0.09 -7.98
N TYR A 65 -20.28 -1.17 -8.39
CA TYR A 65 -20.32 -2.47 -7.75
C TYR A 65 -19.11 -2.66 -6.83
N ILE A 66 -19.37 -2.61 -5.52
CA ILE A 66 -18.43 -3.08 -4.49
C ILE A 66 -18.73 -4.55 -4.24
N GLU A 67 -18.23 -5.39 -5.13
CA GLU A 67 -18.47 -6.84 -5.19
C GLU A 67 -17.14 -7.59 -5.40
N PRO A 68 -17.06 -8.90 -5.08
CA PRO A 68 -15.88 -9.70 -5.36
C PRO A 68 -15.52 -9.70 -6.85
N LEU A 69 -14.24 -9.57 -7.16
CA LEU A 69 -13.75 -9.55 -8.54
C LEU A 69 -13.48 -10.97 -9.04
N GLU A 70 -14.55 -11.69 -9.32
CA GLU A 70 -14.56 -13.05 -9.86
C GLU A 70 -15.32 -13.08 -11.19
N ALA A 71 -14.99 -14.02 -12.08
CA ALA A 71 -15.58 -14.07 -13.42
C ALA A 71 -17.10 -14.32 -13.40
N ASP A 72 -17.60 -15.11 -12.45
CA ASP A 72 -19.03 -15.37 -12.28
C ASP A 72 -19.79 -14.13 -11.76
N VAL A 73 -19.17 -13.36 -10.86
CA VAL A 73 -19.70 -12.09 -10.36
C VAL A 73 -19.74 -11.04 -11.48
N LEU A 74 -18.66 -10.89 -12.25
CA LEU A 74 -18.63 -9.99 -13.41
C LEU A 74 -19.65 -10.42 -14.48
N THR A 75 -19.83 -11.73 -14.69
CA THR A 75 -20.89 -12.24 -15.58
C THR A 75 -22.28 -11.81 -15.09
N ALA A 76 -22.55 -11.87 -13.79
CA ALA A 76 -23.81 -11.40 -13.22
C ALA A 76 -24.01 -9.88 -13.38
N ILE A 77 -22.93 -9.09 -13.26
CA ILE A 77 -22.96 -7.64 -13.53
C ILE A 77 -23.25 -7.40 -15.01
N ILE A 78 -22.57 -8.08 -15.94
CA ILE A 78 -22.78 -7.96 -17.39
C ILE A 78 -24.22 -8.36 -17.77
N GLU A 79 -24.74 -9.45 -17.21
CA GLU A 79 -26.11 -9.92 -17.48
C GLU A 79 -27.15 -8.88 -17.07
N ARG A 80 -26.92 -8.19 -15.94
CA ARG A 80 -27.80 -7.18 -15.38
C ARG A 80 -27.68 -5.84 -16.10
N GLU A 81 -26.45 -5.36 -16.30
CA GLU A 81 -26.16 -3.99 -16.74
C GLU A 81 -26.10 -3.84 -18.25
N ARG A 82 -25.84 -4.93 -18.98
CA ARG A 82 -25.72 -4.96 -20.46
C ARG A 82 -24.77 -3.86 -20.99
N PRO A 83 -23.50 -3.81 -20.53
CA PRO A 83 -22.53 -2.87 -21.07
C PRO A 83 -22.28 -3.13 -22.56
N ASP A 84 -22.10 -2.08 -23.36
CA ASP A 84 -21.71 -2.22 -24.77
C ASP A 84 -20.21 -2.55 -24.88
N ALA A 85 -19.40 -2.06 -23.94
CA ALA A 85 -17.97 -2.29 -23.93
C ALA A 85 -17.40 -2.58 -22.53
N ILE A 86 -16.24 -3.23 -22.49
CA ILE A 86 -15.45 -3.50 -21.29
C ILE A 86 -14.04 -2.92 -21.45
N LEU A 87 -13.56 -2.21 -20.42
CA LEU A 87 -12.24 -1.58 -20.38
C LEU A 87 -11.37 -2.22 -19.27
N PRO A 88 -10.53 -3.22 -19.61
CA PRO A 88 -9.77 -3.98 -18.61
C PRO A 88 -8.36 -3.43 -18.32
N THR A 89 -7.95 -2.37 -19.01
CA THR A 89 -6.55 -1.88 -19.00
C THR A 89 -6.23 -0.92 -17.85
N LEU A 90 -7.11 -0.79 -16.86
CA LEU A 90 -7.03 0.18 -15.77
C LEU A 90 -6.99 -0.44 -14.37
N GLY A 91 -7.27 -1.74 -14.23
CA GLY A 91 -7.34 -2.45 -12.95
C GLY A 91 -6.19 -3.43 -12.72
N GLY A 92 -5.00 -3.14 -13.24
CA GLY A 92 -3.82 -3.97 -13.05
C GLY A 92 -3.96 -5.39 -13.60
N GLN A 93 -3.31 -6.34 -12.93
CA GLN A 93 -3.33 -7.75 -13.38
C GLN A 93 -4.70 -8.41 -13.12
N THR A 94 -5.37 -8.03 -12.03
CA THR A 94 -6.71 -8.54 -11.71
C THR A 94 -7.67 -8.34 -12.86
N ALA A 95 -7.73 -7.11 -13.40
CA ALA A 95 -8.63 -6.79 -14.51
C ALA A 95 -8.28 -7.55 -15.81
N LEU A 96 -7.00 -7.67 -16.16
CA LEU A 96 -6.58 -8.41 -17.36
C LEU A 96 -6.89 -9.90 -17.27
N ASN A 97 -6.62 -10.52 -16.11
CA ASN A 97 -6.90 -11.94 -15.88
C ASN A 97 -8.41 -12.23 -16.01
N LEU A 98 -9.25 -11.42 -15.36
CA LEU A 98 -10.70 -11.56 -15.40
C LEU A 98 -11.24 -11.31 -16.81
N ALA A 99 -10.74 -10.30 -17.52
CA ALA A 99 -11.13 -10.05 -18.90
C ALA A 99 -10.79 -11.23 -19.83
N THR A 100 -9.62 -11.85 -19.63
CA THR A 100 -9.21 -13.04 -20.37
C THR A 100 -10.13 -14.22 -20.06
N GLU A 101 -10.46 -14.46 -18.79
CA GLU A 101 -11.39 -15.52 -18.39
C GLU A 101 -12.80 -15.31 -18.97
N LEU A 102 -13.29 -14.06 -19.03
CA LEU A 102 -14.57 -13.72 -19.66
C LEU A 102 -14.58 -13.94 -21.18
N VAL A 103 -13.44 -13.71 -21.85
CA VAL A 103 -13.26 -14.04 -23.28
C VAL A 103 -13.26 -15.55 -23.48
N GLU A 104 -12.44 -16.29 -22.72
CA GLU A 104 -12.29 -17.74 -22.86
C GLU A 104 -13.58 -18.51 -22.55
N SER A 105 -14.37 -18.02 -21.59
CA SER A 105 -15.69 -18.56 -21.25
C SER A 105 -16.79 -18.22 -22.25
N GLY A 106 -16.53 -17.30 -23.20
CA GLY A 106 -17.49 -16.86 -24.21
C GLY A 106 -18.58 -15.92 -23.68
N VAL A 107 -18.40 -15.35 -22.48
CA VAL A 107 -19.37 -14.44 -21.87
C VAL A 107 -19.48 -13.15 -22.67
N LEU A 108 -18.37 -12.55 -23.09
CA LEU A 108 -18.40 -11.30 -23.87
C LEU A 108 -19.17 -11.48 -25.19
N ASP A 109 -18.93 -12.58 -25.91
CA ASP A 109 -19.67 -12.94 -27.14
C ASP A 109 -21.16 -13.20 -26.87
N GLN A 110 -21.49 -13.85 -25.75
CA GLN A 110 -22.88 -14.13 -25.38
C GLN A 110 -23.69 -12.85 -25.14
N TYR A 111 -23.05 -11.82 -24.61
CA TYR A 111 -23.68 -10.56 -24.21
C TYR A 111 -23.42 -9.40 -25.18
N ASP A 112 -22.68 -9.63 -26.27
CA ASP A 112 -22.28 -8.64 -27.28
C ASP A 112 -21.48 -7.46 -26.68
N VAL A 113 -20.56 -7.78 -25.77
CA VAL A 113 -19.71 -6.80 -25.08
C VAL A 113 -18.36 -6.68 -25.79
N GLU A 114 -18.05 -5.50 -26.30
CA GLU A 114 -16.77 -5.24 -26.98
C GLU A 114 -15.64 -4.97 -25.97
N MET A 115 -14.48 -5.59 -26.16
CA MET A 115 -13.29 -5.24 -25.39
C MET A 115 -12.56 -4.05 -26.03
N ILE A 116 -12.45 -2.93 -25.29
CA ILE A 116 -11.79 -1.69 -25.72
C ILE A 116 -10.50 -1.42 -24.95
N GLY A 117 -9.65 -0.55 -25.48
CA GLY A 117 -8.32 -0.24 -24.92
C GLY A 117 -7.25 -1.22 -25.42
N ALA A 118 -7.37 -2.50 -25.05
CA ALA A 118 -6.53 -3.58 -25.55
C ALA A 118 -7.39 -4.82 -25.88
N SER A 119 -7.10 -5.49 -26.99
CA SER A 119 -7.82 -6.69 -27.40
C SER A 119 -7.35 -7.93 -26.62
N GLY A 120 -8.17 -8.98 -26.59
CA GLY A 120 -7.80 -10.26 -25.97
C GLY A 120 -6.50 -10.85 -26.55
N ASP A 121 -6.31 -10.76 -27.87
CA ASP A 121 -5.09 -11.22 -28.55
C ASP A 121 -3.86 -10.40 -28.12
N ALA A 122 -4.00 -9.07 -27.96
CA ALA A 122 -2.91 -8.20 -27.52
C ALA A 122 -2.51 -8.49 -26.07
N ILE A 123 -3.49 -8.68 -25.18
CA ILE A 123 -3.27 -9.06 -23.78
C ILE A 123 -2.57 -10.41 -23.73
N ALA A 124 -3.09 -11.43 -24.41
CA ALA A 124 -2.49 -12.76 -24.42
C ALA A 124 -1.06 -12.76 -24.98
N THR A 125 -0.81 -11.99 -26.04
CA THR A 125 0.53 -11.88 -26.65
C THR A 125 1.55 -11.22 -25.70
N ALA A 126 1.13 -10.25 -24.88
CA ALA A 126 2.02 -9.55 -23.96
C ALA A 126 2.29 -10.34 -22.68
N GLU A 127 1.24 -10.96 -22.12
CA GLU A 127 1.29 -11.64 -20.81
C GLU A 127 1.90 -13.05 -20.89
N ASP A 128 1.73 -13.74 -22.02
CA ASP A 128 2.42 -15.02 -22.27
C ASP A 128 3.85 -14.76 -22.75
N ARG A 129 4.83 -15.15 -21.92
CA ARG A 129 6.25 -14.93 -22.19
C ARG A 129 6.75 -15.57 -23.48
N ASP A 130 6.23 -16.73 -23.85
CA ASP A 130 6.64 -17.43 -25.07
C ASP A 130 6.01 -16.79 -26.32
N LEU A 131 4.75 -16.36 -26.25
CA LEU A 131 4.12 -15.58 -27.31
C LEU A 131 4.80 -14.23 -27.49
N PHE A 132 5.13 -13.54 -26.40
CA PHE A 132 5.85 -12.28 -26.43
C PHE A 132 7.23 -12.43 -27.07
N ARG A 133 8.02 -13.41 -26.64
CA ARG A 133 9.34 -13.69 -27.22
C ARG A 133 9.24 -13.98 -28.73
N GLN A 134 8.31 -14.84 -29.14
CA GLN A 134 8.09 -15.13 -30.57
C GLN A 134 7.72 -13.85 -31.33
N ALA A 135 6.83 -13.03 -30.78
CA ALA A 135 6.44 -11.75 -31.36
C ALA A 135 7.63 -10.78 -31.51
N MET A 136 8.52 -10.71 -30.51
CA MET A 136 9.72 -9.87 -30.58
C MET A 136 10.75 -10.39 -31.60
N GLU A 137 10.97 -11.70 -31.66
CA GLU A 137 11.85 -12.35 -32.64
C GLU A 137 11.39 -12.08 -34.09
N GLU A 138 10.07 -12.11 -34.35
CA GLU A 138 9.47 -11.83 -35.66
C GLU A 138 9.78 -10.42 -36.18
N ILE A 139 9.87 -9.44 -35.28
CA ILE A 139 10.18 -8.05 -35.62
C ILE A 139 11.67 -7.72 -35.46
N GLY A 140 12.51 -8.72 -35.16
CA GLY A 140 13.96 -8.59 -35.06
C GLY A 140 14.45 -7.93 -33.76
N LEU A 141 13.61 -7.85 -32.73
CA LEU A 141 14.02 -7.43 -31.40
C LEU A 141 14.61 -8.62 -30.64
N LYS A 142 15.61 -8.34 -29.80
CA LYS A 142 16.26 -9.37 -28.97
C LYS A 142 15.56 -9.47 -27.63
N CYS A 143 15.36 -10.69 -27.16
CA CYS A 143 14.98 -11.00 -25.78
C CYS A 143 16.09 -11.82 -25.12
N ALA A 144 16.03 -11.96 -23.79
CA ALA A 144 16.91 -12.88 -23.09
C ALA A 144 16.71 -14.32 -23.61
N LEU A 145 17.81 -15.02 -23.88
CA LEU A 145 17.75 -16.42 -24.28
C LEU A 145 17.19 -17.24 -23.11
N SER A 146 16.15 -18.03 -23.38
CA SER A 146 15.50 -18.86 -22.36
C SER A 146 15.09 -20.21 -22.94
N GLY A 147 14.88 -21.18 -22.04
CA GLY A 147 14.37 -22.50 -22.38
C GLY A 147 13.74 -23.19 -21.17
N ILE A 148 12.77 -24.05 -21.43
CA ILE A 148 12.04 -24.82 -20.41
C ILE A 148 12.66 -26.21 -20.29
N ALA A 149 12.74 -26.73 -19.07
CA ALA A 149 13.15 -28.10 -18.79
C ALA A 149 12.27 -28.73 -17.72
N HIS A 150 11.90 -30.00 -17.92
CA HIS A 150 11.17 -30.82 -16.96
C HIS A 150 12.03 -31.90 -16.30
N THR A 151 13.24 -32.08 -16.79
CA THR A 151 14.21 -33.06 -16.29
C THR A 151 15.60 -32.44 -16.21
N MET A 152 16.49 -33.04 -15.41
CA MET A 152 17.88 -32.57 -15.34
C MET A 152 18.62 -32.67 -16.68
N ASP A 153 18.32 -33.69 -17.49
CA ASP A 153 18.96 -33.86 -18.81
C ASP A 153 18.52 -32.76 -19.80
N GLU A 154 17.24 -32.39 -19.77
CA GLU A 154 16.73 -31.24 -20.53
C GLU A 154 17.36 -29.94 -20.01
N ALA A 155 17.45 -29.77 -18.69
CA ALA A 155 18.02 -28.58 -18.07
C ALA A 155 19.49 -28.36 -18.48
N LEU A 156 20.29 -29.43 -18.45
CA LEU A 156 21.69 -29.39 -18.91
C LEU A 156 21.79 -29.03 -20.39
N SER A 157 20.90 -29.58 -21.23
CA SER A 157 20.88 -29.27 -22.66
C SER A 157 20.57 -27.80 -22.93
N VAL A 158 19.57 -27.25 -22.23
CA VAL A 158 19.20 -25.83 -22.30
C VAL A 158 20.35 -24.93 -21.80
N ALA A 159 21.03 -25.32 -20.72
CA ALA A 159 22.16 -24.57 -20.18
C ALA A 159 23.38 -24.57 -21.12
N GLU A 160 23.63 -25.66 -21.86
CA GLU A 160 24.67 -25.70 -22.89
C GLU A 160 24.36 -24.76 -24.06
N GLU A 161 23.08 -24.62 -24.43
CA GLU A 161 22.63 -23.72 -25.50
C GLU A 161 22.72 -22.24 -25.09
N ILE A 162 22.24 -21.90 -23.89
CA ILE A 162 22.19 -20.51 -23.38
C ILE A 162 23.57 -20.03 -22.89
N GLY A 163 24.31 -20.92 -22.24
CA GLY A 163 25.59 -20.64 -21.59
C GLY A 163 25.47 -19.86 -20.27
N LEU A 164 26.28 -20.24 -19.28
CA LEU A 164 26.34 -19.60 -17.96
C LEU A 164 26.86 -18.14 -18.03
N PRO A 165 26.52 -17.28 -17.05
CA PRO A 165 25.58 -17.52 -15.96
C PRO A 165 24.11 -17.51 -16.42
N VAL A 166 23.28 -18.27 -15.73
CA VAL A 166 21.82 -18.35 -15.96
C VAL A 166 21.05 -18.12 -14.66
N ILE A 167 19.80 -17.70 -14.76
CA ILE A 167 18.81 -17.78 -13.70
C ILE A 167 17.89 -18.96 -13.97
N ILE A 168 17.60 -19.74 -12.93
CA ILE A 168 16.64 -20.84 -12.98
C ILE A 168 15.41 -20.40 -12.19
N ARG A 169 14.22 -20.52 -12.78
CA ARG A 169 12.93 -20.17 -12.17
C ARG A 169 11.98 -21.36 -12.27
N PRO A 170 11.63 -22.01 -11.16
CA PRO A 170 10.64 -23.08 -11.19
C PRO A 170 9.25 -22.58 -11.59
N ALA A 171 8.49 -23.41 -12.28
CA ALA A 171 7.11 -23.11 -12.63
C ALA A 171 6.16 -23.36 -11.45
N TYR A 172 5.08 -22.58 -11.38
CA TYR A 172 3.99 -22.71 -10.40
C TYR A 172 4.42 -22.62 -8.92
N ILE A 173 5.50 -21.92 -8.63
CA ILE A 173 5.94 -21.60 -7.25
C ILE A 173 5.65 -20.14 -6.89
N LEU A 174 5.36 -19.88 -5.62
CA LEU A 174 5.25 -18.53 -5.06
C LEU A 174 6.51 -18.21 -4.25
N GLY A 175 6.88 -16.92 -4.14
CA GLY A 175 7.97 -16.49 -3.26
C GLY A 175 9.39 -16.83 -3.73
N GLY A 176 9.58 -17.25 -4.99
CA GLY A 176 10.90 -17.53 -5.56
C GLY A 176 11.60 -18.78 -4.99
N LYS A 177 10.91 -19.65 -4.26
CA LYS A 177 11.48 -20.88 -3.69
C LYS A 177 12.06 -21.80 -4.77
N GLY A 178 13.38 -21.96 -4.81
CA GLY A 178 14.07 -22.75 -5.85
C GLY A 178 14.48 -21.92 -7.06
N THR A 179 14.19 -20.62 -7.08
CA THR A 179 14.80 -19.67 -8.01
C THR A 179 16.22 -19.35 -7.56
N ALA A 180 17.20 -19.54 -8.42
CA ALA A 180 18.56 -19.10 -8.11
C ALA A 180 19.39 -18.88 -9.38
N PHE A 181 20.47 -18.12 -9.19
CA PHE A 181 21.50 -17.95 -10.21
C PHE A 181 22.49 -19.12 -10.16
N ALA A 182 22.97 -19.51 -11.34
CA ALA A 182 24.05 -20.45 -11.51
C ALA A 182 25.13 -19.81 -12.36
N HIS A 183 26.33 -19.66 -11.81
CA HIS A 183 27.51 -19.12 -12.49
C HIS A 183 28.45 -20.23 -12.95
N THR A 184 28.40 -21.38 -12.29
CA THR A 184 29.20 -22.57 -12.60
C THR A 184 28.30 -23.77 -12.91
N ALA A 185 28.85 -24.78 -13.59
CA ALA A 185 28.12 -26.01 -13.89
C ALA A 185 27.69 -26.76 -12.61
N GLU A 186 28.53 -26.74 -11.58
CA GLU A 186 28.21 -27.35 -10.27
C GLU A 186 27.06 -26.63 -9.57
N GLU A 187 27.03 -25.30 -9.62
CA GLU A 187 25.89 -24.52 -9.13
C GLU A 187 24.64 -24.79 -9.95
N PHE A 188 24.77 -24.89 -11.28
CA PHE A 188 23.65 -25.16 -12.17
C PHE A 188 22.95 -26.47 -11.82
N GLU A 189 23.69 -27.58 -11.72
CA GLU A 189 23.10 -28.87 -11.35
C GLU A 189 22.38 -28.82 -9.99
N ARG A 190 22.99 -28.16 -9.01
CA ARG A 190 22.40 -28.03 -7.67
C ARG A 190 21.11 -27.20 -7.70
N VAL A 191 21.13 -26.05 -8.36
CA VAL A 191 19.99 -25.13 -8.42
C VAL A 191 18.88 -25.71 -9.29
N ALA A 192 19.20 -26.33 -10.43
CA ALA A 192 18.24 -27.00 -11.29
C ALA A 192 17.53 -28.14 -10.54
N ALA A 193 18.26 -28.93 -9.74
CA ALA A 193 17.68 -30.00 -8.95
C ALA A 193 16.71 -29.47 -7.89
N LEU A 194 17.12 -28.42 -7.17
CA LEU A 194 16.25 -27.73 -6.22
C LEU A 194 15.03 -27.12 -6.89
N GLY A 195 15.19 -26.57 -8.09
CA GLY A 195 14.11 -25.97 -8.85
C GLY A 195 13.08 -26.98 -9.35
N LEU A 196 13.54 -28.10 -9.92
CA LEU A 196 12.67 -29.20 -10.38
C LEU A 196 11.92 -29.85 -9.21
N ASP A 197 12.54 -29.98 -8.04
CA ASP A 197 11.90 -30.50 -6.81
C ASP A 197 10.91 -29.48 -6.22
N ALA A 198 11.21 -28.19 -6.33
CA ALA A 198 10.33 -27.13 -5.85
C ALA A 198 9.08 -26.95 -6.72
N SER A 199 9.16 -27.20 -8.03
CA SER A 199 8.03 -27.06 -8.94
C SER A 199 7.01 -28.20 -8.74
N PRO A 200 5.71 -27.89 -8.52
CA PRO A 200 4.65 -28.90 -8.41
C PRO A 200 4.48 -29.78 -9.65
N ILE A 201 4.90 -29.28 -10.82
CA ILE A 201 4.86 -30.00 -12.10
C ILE A 201 6.24 -30.40 -12.59
N SER A 202 7.27 -30.24 -11.75
CA SER A 202 8.67 -30.48 -12.08
C SER A 202 9.13 -29.76 -13.35
N GLU A 203 8.83 -28.47 -13.49
CA GLU A 203 9.24 -27.63 -14.62
C GLU A 203 10.09 -26.44 -14.13
N ILE A 204 11.17 -26.12 -14.85
CA ILE A 204 12.00 -24.94 -14.63
C ILE A 204 12.20 -24.16 -15.94
N LEU A 205 12.13 -22.83 -15.86
CA LEU A 205 12.60 -21.91 -16.89
C LEU A 205 14.07 -21.57 -16.60
N ILE A 206 14.94 -21.78 -17.58
CA ILE A 206 16.36 -21.44 -17.53
C ILE A 206 16.58 -20.27 -18.49
N GLU A 207 17.12 -19.16 -18.00
CA GLU A 207 17.23 -17.92 -18.76
C GLU A 207 18.62 -17.31 -18.59
N LYS A 208 19.16 -16.69 -19.64
CA LYS A 208 20.45 -16.02 -19.59
C LYS A 208 20.43 -14.97 -18.48
N SER A 209 21.40 -15.03 -17.58
CA SER A 209 21.51 -14.00 -16.55
C SER A 209 21.97 -12.69 -17.18
N ILE A 210 21.12 -11.67 -17.01
CA ILE A 210 21.37 -10.27 -17.34
C ILE A 210 21.54 -9.43 -16.08
N LYS A 211 21.82 -10.09 -14.94
CA LYS A 211 22.08 -9.41 -13.67
C LYS A 211 23.23 -8.41 -13.84
N GLY A 212 23.04 -7.19 -13.33
CA GLY A 212 24.03 -6.11 -13.42
C GLY A 212 23.97 -5.30 -14.72
N TRP A 213 23.12 -5.66 -15.69
CA TRP A 213 22.83 -4.78 -16.83
C TRP A 213 22.01 -3.58 -16.36
N LYS A 214 22.08 -2.48 -17.11
CA LYS A 214 21.22 -1.31 -16.87
C LYS A 214 19.78 -1.68 -17.21
N GLU A 215 18.82 -1.18 -16.44
CA GLU A 215 17.39 -1.45 -16.64
C GLU A 215 16.64 -0.14 -16.93
N TYR A 216 15.87 -0.14 -18.01
CA TYR A 216 15.13 1.03 -18.51
C TYR A 216 13.67 0.69 -18.76
N GLU A 217 12.81 1.69 -18.60
CA GLU A 217 11.40 1.60 -18.93
C GLU A 217 11.00 2.77 -19.83
N LEU A 218 10.20 2.49 -20.86
CA LEU A 218 9.55 3.52 -21.68
C LEU A 218 8.04 3.40 -21.52
N GLU A 219 7.43 4.49 -21.04
CA GLU A 219 5.99 4.66 -21.09
C GLU A 219 5.62 5.22 -22.46
N ILE A 220 4.85 4.45 -23.22
CA ILE A 220 4.46 4.77 -24.59
C ILE A 220 2.96 4.79 -24.74
N MET A 221 2.47 5.56 -25.70
CA MET A 221 1.05 5.64 -26.03
C MET A 221 0.84 5.54 -27.53
N ARG A 222 -0.23 4.84 -27.93
CA ARG A 222 -0.61 4.64 -29.34
C ARG A 222 -2.10 4.83 -29.54
N ASP A 223 -2.48 5.46 -30.65
CA ASP A 223 -3.86 5.60 -31.09
C ASP A 223 -4.18 4.81 -32.37
N HIS A 224 -5.48 4.73 -32.70
CA HIS A 224 -5.97 3.94 -33.83
C HIS A 224 -5.53 4.47 -35.21
N ALA A 225 -4.95 5.66 -35.28
CA ALA A 225 -4.34 6.21 -36.50
C ALA A 225 -2.83 5.92 -36.58
N ASP A 226 -2.30 5.10 -35.68
CA ASP A 226 -0.90 4.75 -35.54
C ASP A 226 0.01 5.92 -35.16
N ASN A 227 -0.55 7.00 -34.57
CA ASN A 227 0.28 7.96 -33.86
C ASN A 227 0.87 7.27 -32.63
N CYS A 228 2.17 7.45 -32.39
CA CYS A 228 2.85 6.86 -31.25
C CYS A 228 3.84 7.84 -30.65
N VAL A 229 3.82 7.96 -29.32
CA VAL A 229 4.63 8.91 -28.54
C VAL A 229 5.24 8.21 -27.32
N VAL A 230 6.46 8.59 -26.98
CA VAL A 230 7.06 8.27 -25.67
C VAL A 230 6.65 9.35 -24.68
N ILE A 231 5.96 8.97 -23.61
CA ILE A 231 5.54 9.87 -22.55
C ILE A 231 6.68 10.10 -21.56
N CYS A 232 7.38 9.03 -21.17
CA CYS A 232 8.45 9.11 -20.19
C CYS A 232 9.49 8.02 -20.43
N SER A 233 10.75 8.34 -20.13
CA SER A 233 11.82 7.37 -20.01
C SER A 233 12.30 7.29 -18.57
N ILE A 234 12.43 6.08 -18.06
CA ILE A 234 12.82 5.80 -16.68
C ILE A 234 14.11 4.98 -16.73
N GLU A 235 15.10 5.37 -15.94
CA GLU A 235 16.33 4.62 -15.71
C GLU A 235 16.36 4.14 -14.25
N ASN A 236 16.60 2.84 -14.06
CA ASN A 236 16.77 2.28 -12.72
C ASN A 236 18.20 2.57 -12.24
N VAL A 237 18.31 3.10 -11.02
CA VAL A 237 19.60 3.28 -10.34
C VAL A 237 20.15 1.92 -9.91
N ASP A 238 19.25 1.08 -9.39
CA ASP A 238 19.55 -0.32 -9.09
C ASP A 238 19.55 -1.12 -10.39
N ALA A 239 20.64 -1.85 -10.68
CA ALA A 239 20.78 -2.63 -11.90
C ALA A 239 19.86 -3.87 -11.94
N MET A 240 19.70 -4.44 -13.13
CA MET A 240 18.93 -5.67 -13.39
C MET A 240 19.20 -6.74 -12.32
N GLY A 241 18.13 -7.30 -11.76
CA GLY A 241 18.18 -8.28 -10.68
C GLY A 241 17.42 -7.82 -9.43
N VAL A 242 17.15 -6.52 -9.32
CA VAL A 242 16.14 -5.95 -8.44
C VAL A 242 14.95 -5.55 -9.31
N HIS A 243 13.74 -5.92 -8.91
CA HIS A 243 12.53 -5.57 -9.64
C HIS A 243 12.33 -4.05 -9.66
N THR A 244 11.90 -3.46 -10.78
CA THR A 244 11.67 -2.01 -10.94
C THR A 244 10.85 -1.37 -9.81
N GLY A 245 9.83 -2.08 -9.33
CA GLY A 245 9.02 -1.70 -8.15
C GLY A 245 9.81 -1.59 -6.83
N ASP A 246 10.88 -2.36 -6.65
CA ASP A 246 11.81 -2.32 -5.51
C ASP A 246 13.10 -1.55 -5.84
N SER A 247 13.25 -1.03 -7.05
CA SER A 247 14.39 -0.22 -7.45
C SER A 247 14.15 1.26 -7.15
N ILE A 248 15.23 1.97 -6.81
CA ILE A 248 15.30 3.42 -6.99
C ILE A 248 15.33 3.69 -8.49
N THR A 249 14.46 4.58 -8.97
CA THR A 249 14.38 4.93 -10.39
C THR A 249 14.38 6.44 -10.59
N VAL A 250 14.81 6.88 -11.76
CA VAL A 250 14.84 8.29 -12.13
C VAL A 250 14.20 8.53 -13.48
N ALA A 251 13.59 9.71 -13.63
CA ALA A 251 13.16 10.23 -14.92
C ALA A 251 13.79 11.63 -15.15
N PRO A 252 14.30 11.91 -16.36
CA PRO A 252 14.37 11.02 -17.52
C PRO A 252 15.51 9.98 -17.38
N ALA A 253 15.70 9.14 -18.40
CA ALA A 253 16.95 8.39 -18.56
C ALA A 253 18.17 9.33 -18.62
N GLN A 254 19.28 8.97 -17.96
CA GLN A 254 20.47 9.79 -17.76
C GLN A 254 21.68 9.30 -18.57
N THR A 255 21.87 7.98 -18.69
CA THR A 255 23.14 7.41 -19.17
C THR A 255 23.09 6.76 -20.55
N LEU A 256 22.02 7.01 -21.32
CA LEU A 256 21.94 6.65 -22.74
C LEU A 256 22.43 7.79 -23.62
N SER A 257 23.21 7.47 -24.65
CA SER A 257 23.39 8.39 -25.77
C SER A 257 22.07 8.57 -26.52
N ASP A 258 21.89 9.68 -27.24
CA ASP A 258 20.71 9.88 -28.09
C ASP A 258 20.55 8.73 -29.10
N VAL A 259 21.64 8.18 -29.63
CA VAL A 259 21.58 7.04 -30.57
C VAL A 259 20.95 5.82 -29.89
N GLU A 260 21.43 5.45 -28.70
CA GLU A 260 20.88 4.32 -27.94
C GLU A 260 19.42 4.58 -27.54
N TYR A 261 19.10 5.81 -27.14
CA TYR A 261 17.73 6.20 -26.82
C TYR A 261 16.79 6.08 -28.01
N GLN A 262 17.19 6.55 -29.20
CA GLN A 262 16.37 6.43 -30.42
C GLN A 262 16.21 4.97 -30.85
N GLU A 263 17.22 4.12 -30.67
CA GLU A 263 17.11 2.68 -30.91
C GLU A 263 16.07 2.04 -29.98
N MET A 264 16.13 2.36 -28.68
CA MET A 264 15.18 1.89 -27.68
C MET A 264 13.76 2.39 -27.96
N ARG A 265 13.60 3.68 -28.28
CA ARG A 265 12.32 4.29 -28.67
C ARG A 265 11.70 3.60 -29.88
N ASN A 266 12.49 3.36 -30.93
CA ASN A 266 12.01 2.66 -32.12
C ASN A 266 11.63 1.21 -31.81
N ALA A 267 12.39 0.53 -30.94
CA ALA A 267 12.07 -0.82 -30.48
C ALA A 267 10.76 -0.86 -29.69
N ALA A 268 10.52 0.10 -28.80
CA ALA A 268 9.27 0.21 -28.04
C ALA A 268 8.07 0.41 -28.97
N PHE A 269 8.20 1.25 -29.99
CA PHE A 269 7.16 1.46 -31.00
C PHE A 269 6.92 0.24 -31.89
N ALA A 270 7.96 -0.53 -32.20
CA ALA A 270 7.82 -1.79 -32.93
C ALA A 270 7.13 -2.85 -32.06
N CYS A 271 7.48 -2.91 -30.76
CA CYS A 271 6.90 -3.80 -29.76
C CYS A 271 5.38 -3.57 -29.63
N ILE A 272 4.93 -2.36 -29.30
CA ILE A 272 3.49 -2.07 -29.11
C ILE A 272 2.66 -2.33 -30.37
N ARG A 273 3.21 -2.04 -31.55
CA ARG A 273 2.56 -2.33 -32.84
C ARG A 273 2.42 -3.82 -33.07
N ARG A 274 3.46 -4.60 -32.75
CA ARG A 274 3.43 -6.05 -32.96
C ARG A 274 2.53 -6.75 -31.97
N VAL A 275 2.54 -6.34 -30.71
CA VAL A 275 1.62 -6.89 -29.72
C VAL A 275 0.17 -6.52 -30.07
N GLY A 276 -0.04 -5.34 -30.65
CA GLY A 276 -1.36 -4.95 -31.18
C GLY A 276 -2.18 -4.08 -30.24
N VAL A 277 -1.53 -3.34 -29.33
CA VAL A 277 -2.23 -2.30 -28.54
C VAL A 277 -2.44 -1.09 -29.45
N GLU A 278 -3.70 -0.85 -29.86
CA GLU A 278 -4.06 0.19 -30.84
C GLU A 278 -4.64 1.45 -30.20
N THR A 279 -5.13 1.40 -28.96
CA THR A 279 -5.85 2.52 -28.34
C THR A 279 -5.54 2.64 -26.85
N GLY A 280 -4.32 3.02 -26.49
CA GLY A 280 -3.95 3.12 -25.07
C GLY A 280 -2.47 3.33 -24.80
N GLY A 281 -2.14 3.32 -23.51
CA GLY A 281 -0.77 3.35 -22.99
C GLY A 281 -0.22 1.94 -22.72
N SER A 282 1.10 1.80 -22.76
CA SER A 282 1.81 0.58 -22.37
C SER A 282 3.21 0.92 -21.85
N ASN A 283 3.71 0.10 -20.95
CA ASN A 283 5.09 0.16 -20.45
C ASN A 283 5.93 -0.89 -21.18
N VAL A 284 7.09 -0.52 -21.73
CA VAL A 284 8.05 -1.46 -22.33
C VAL A 284 9.36 -1.40 -21.54
N GLN A 285 9.85 -2.55 -21.09
CA GLN A 285 11.08 -2.66 -20.32
C GLN A 285 12.25 -3.17 -21.18
N PHE A 286 13.43 -2.63 -20.92
CA PHE A 286 14.67 -2.95 -21.61
C PHE A 286 15.81 -3.19 -20.63
N ALA A 287 16.71 -4.11 -21.00
CA ALA A 287 18.03 -4.16 -20.40
C ALA A 287 19.09 -3.73 -21.40
N VAL A 288 20.08 -2.95 -20.95
CA VAL A 288 21.20 -2.47 -21.77
C VAL A 288 22.51 -2.90 -21.16
N HIS A 289 23.33 -3.61 -21.93
CA HIS A 289 24.65 -4.02 -21.50
C HIS A 289 25.55 -2.79 -21.36
N PRO A 290 26.13 -2.51 -20.17
CA PRO A 290 26.83 -1.25 -19.90
C PRO A 290 28.07 -1.03 -20.78
N ASP A 291 28.82 -2.08 -21.12
CA ASP A 291 30.03 -1.96 -21.95
C ASP A 291 29.81 -1.96 -23.47
N THR A 292 28.74 -2.60 -23.96
CA THR A 292 28.55 -2.86 -25.41
C THR A 292 27.40 -2.08 -26.02
N GLY A 293 26.49 -1.53 -25.20
CA GLY A 293 25.25 -0.90 -25.65
C GLY A 293 24.23 -1.90 -26.20
N GLU A 294 24.45 -3.22 -26.04
CA GLU A 294 23.49 -4.22 -26.49
C GLU A 294 22.17 -4.08 -25.72
N GLN A 295 21.08 -3.82 -26.44
CA GLN A 295 19.74 -3.69 -25.89
C GLN A 295 18.93 -4.97 -26.11
N ILE A 296 18.20 -5.37 -25.09
CA ILE A 296 17.21 -6.43 -25.16
C ILE A 296 15.88 -5.96 -24.56
N VAL A 297 14.77 -6.43 -25.12
CA VAL A 297 13.42 -6.23 -24.57
C VAL A 297 13.17 -7.29 -23.50
N ILE A 298 12.67 -6.85 -22.35
CA ILE A 298 12.37 -7.72 -21.20
C ILE A 298 10.91 -8.15 -21.22
N GLU A 299 10.00 -7.18 -21.19
CA GLU A 299 8.56 -7.38 -21.20
C GLU A 299 7.83 -6.13 -21.71
N MET A 300 6.55 -6.27 -22.00
CA MET A 300 5.64 -5.16 -22.22
C MET A 300 4.35 -5.39 -21.42
N ASN A 301 3.92 -4.37 -20.69
CA ASN A 301 2.66 -4.39 -19.95
C ASN A 301 1.58 -3.64 -20.78
N PRO A 302 0.55 -4.33 -21.32
CA PRO A 302 -0.45 -3.75 -22.25
C PRO A 302 -1.56 -2.97 -21.51
N ARG A 303 -1.20 -2.23 -20.47
CA ARG A 303 -2.10 -1.54 -19.55
C ARG A 303 -1.39 -0.38 -18.85
N VAL A 304 -2.14 0.41 -18.09
CA VAL A 304 -1.54 1.28 -17.09
C VAL A 304 -0.84 0.46 -16.00
N SER A 305 0.16 1.06 -15.37
CA SER A 305 1.08 0.46 -14.41
C SER A 305 1.46 1.47 -13.33
N ARG A 306 2.18 1.03 -12.28
CA ARG A 306 2.80 1.96 -11.33
C ARG A 306 3.75 2.93 -12.02
N SER A 307 4.51 2.44 -12.99
CA SER A 307 5.45 3.25 -13.80
C SER A 307 4.69 4.29 -14.63
N SER A 308 3.48 3.99 -15.11
CA SER A 308 2.64 4.97 -15.81
C SER A 308 2.07 6.05 -14.87
N ALA A 309 1.74 5.70 -13.62
CA ALA A 309 1.34 6.68 -12.62
C ALA A 309 2.53 7.59 -12.27
N LEU A 310 3.69 7.00 -11.97
CA LEU A 310 4.96 7.70 -11.78
C LEU A 310 5.28 8.63 -12.96
N ALA A 311 5.20 8.14 -14.20
CA ALA A 311 5.44 8.93 -15.40
C ALA A 311 4.44 10.07 -15.57
N SER A 312 3.16 9.84 -15.23
CA SER A 312 2.14 10.90 -15.25
C SER A 312 2.48 12.01 -14.27
N LYS A 313 2.91 11.66 -13.05
CA LYS A 313 3.34 12.65 -12.04
C LYS A 313 4.66 13.33 -12.41
N ALA A 314 5.60 12.59 -12.99
CA ALA A 314 6.89 13.10 -13.38
C ALA A 314 6.79 14.12 -14.52
N THR A 315 5.91 13.88 -15.48
CA THR A 315 5.82 14.68 -16.72
C THR A 315 4.65 15.66 -16.73
N GLY A 316 3.66 15.46 -15.85
CA GLY A 316 2.38 16.14 -15.90
C GLY A 316 1.42 15.63 -17.00
N PHE A 317 1.82 14.62 -17.77
CA PHE A 317 0.99 14.04 -18.83
C PHE A 317 0.03 12.98 -18.27
N PRO A 318 -1.31 13.16 -18.31
CA PRO A 318 -2.26 12.29 -17.63
C PRO A 318 -2.54 11.01 -18.46
N ILE A 319 -1.68 10.00 -18.33
CA ILE A 319 -1.71 8.78 -19.17
C ILE A 319 -3.07 8.07 -19.12
N ALA A 320 -3.62 7.81 -17.92
CA ALA A 320 -4.87 7.05 -17.78
C ALA A 320 -6.07 7.80 -18.38
N LYS A 321 -6.19 9.10 -18.14
CA LYS A 321 -7.20 9.98 -18.75
C LYS A 321 -7.17 9.93 -20.28
N ILE A 322 -5.98 10.02 -20.87
CA ILE A 322 -5.81 10.03 -22.32
C ILE A 322 -6.07 8.62 -22.88
N ALA A 323 -5.55 7.57 -22.24
CA ALA A 323 -5.80 6.18 -22.64
C ALA A 323 -7.30 5.85 -22.67
N ALA A 324 -8.08 6.33 -21.70
CA ALA A 324 -9.53 6.16 -21.68
C ALA A 324 -10.22 6.83 -22.88
N ARG A 325 -9.81 8.06 -23.26
CA ARG A 325 -10.31 8.72 -24.48
C ARG A 325 -9.92 7.98 -25.75
N LEU A 326 -8.68 7.48 -25.84
CA LEU A 326 -8.22 6.70 -26.99
C LEU A 326 -9.05 5.42 -27.17
N ALA A 327 -9.39 4.73 -26.08
CA ALA A 327 -10.21 3.52 -26.09
C ALA A 327 -11.61 3.75 -26.68
N VAL A 328 -12.13 4.98 -26.64
CA VAL A 328 -13.43 5.37 -27.21
C VAL A 328 -13.32 6.16 -28.52
N GLY A 329 -12.20 5.99 -29.24
CA GLY A 329 -12.05 6.40 -30.64
C GLY A 329 -11.33 7.73 -30.88
N TYR A 330 -10.92 8.44 -29.83
CA TYR A 330 -10.12 9.66 -30.00
C TYR A 330 -8.74 9.32 -30.59
N ARG A 331 -8.14 10.31 -31.26
CA ARG A 331 -6.72 10.33 -31.58
C ARG A 331 -5.94 11.30 -30.69
N LEU A 332 -4.64 11.10 -30.58
CA LEU A 332 -3.75 11.96 -29.81
C LEU A 332 -3.77 13.42 -30.28
N ASP A 333 -3.96 13.66 -31.59
CA ASP A 333 -4.04 15.01 -32.17
C ASP A 333 -5.36 15.74 -31.85
N GLU A 334 -6.37 15.01 -31.37
CA GLU A 334 -7.71 15.52 -31.06
C GLU A 334 -7.89 15.83 -29.57
N ILE A 335 -6.97 15.36 -28.72
CA ILE A 335 -6.98 15.57 -27.27
C ILE A 335 -6.08 16.75 -26.94
N THR A 336 -6.61 17.76 -26.24
CA THR A 336 -5.81 18.90 -25.76
C THR A 336 -4.97 18.50 -24.55
N ASN A 337 -3.74 18.97 -24.48
CA ASN A 337 -2.88 18.85 -23.30
C ASN A 337 -3.43 19.71 -22.15
N ASP A 338 -3.75 19.09 -21.02
CA ASP A 338 -4.42 19.73 -19.88
C ASP A 338 -3.59 20.84 -19.23
N ILE A 339 -2.26 20.66 -19.15
CA ILE A 339 -1.37 21.59 -18.42
C ILE A 339 -1.15 22.91 -19.18
N THR A 340 -0.95 22.82 -20.51
CA THR A 340 -0.68 24.01 -21.34
C THR A 340 -1.96 24.61 -21.95
N GLN A 341 -2.99 23.78 -22.16
CA GLN A 341 -4.23 24.09 -22.89
C GLN A 341 -4.02 24.67 -24.30
N LYS A 342 -2.80 24.57 -24.84
CA LYS A 342 -2.37 25.19 -26.10
C LYS A 342 -1.84 24.17 -27.10
N THR A 343 -1.43 22.99 -26.63
CA THR A 343 -0.86 21.92 -27.45
C THR A 343 -1.78 20.69 -27.47
N PRO A 344 -1.73 19.84 -28.51
CA PRO A 344 -2.38 18.53 -28.48
C PRO A 344 -1.62 17.56 -27.55
N ALA A 345 -2.19 16.39 -27.29
CA ALA A 345 -1.56 15.27 -26.59
C ALA A 345 -0.58 14.47 -27.48
N SER A 346 -0.56 14.73 -28.79
CA SER A 346 0.35 14.11 -29.76
C SER A 346 1.77 14.72 -29.73
N PHE A 347 2.44 14.65 -28.58
CA PHE A 347 3.83 15.09 -28.40
C PHE A 347 4.54 14.21 -27.36
N GLU A 348 5.86 14.33 -27.29
CA GLU A 348 6.69 13.68 -26.26
C GLU A 348 7.08 14.72 -25.21
N PRO A 349 6.71 14.54 -23.93
CA PRO A 349 7.08 15.46 -22.86
C PRO A 349 8.58 15.70 -22.76
N THR A 350 8.96 16.93 -22.43
CA THR A 350 10.33 17.29 -22.07
C THR A 350 10.31 17.92 -20.69
N ILE A 351 11.17 17.44 -19.80
CA ILE A 351 11.29 17.95 -18.42
C ILE A 351 12.66 18.58 -18.23
N ASP A 352 12.71 19.69 -17.49
CA ASP A 352 13.93 20.43 -17.15
C ASP A 352 14.38 20.22 -15.70
N TYR A 353 13.98 19.09 -15.14
CA TYR A 353 14.26 18.62 -13.79
C TYR A 353 14.51 17.11 -13.80
N VAL A 354 14.96 16.58 -12.67
CA VAL A 354 15.12 15.15 -12.40
C VAL A 354 14.07 14.75 -11.38
N VAL A 355 13.38 13.66 -11.68
CA VAL A 355 12.47 12.98 -10.76
C VAL A 355 13.17 11.76 -10.20
N THR A 356 13.00 11.49 -8.90
CA THR A 356 13.50 10.27 -8.26
C THR A 356 12.38 9.59 -7.51
N LYS A 357 12.19 8.31 -7.79
CA LYS A 357 11.31 7.43 -7.02
C LYS A 357 12.16 6.55 -6.12
N ILE A 358 11.74 6.41 -4.86
CA ILE A 358 12.35 5.48 -3.90
C ILE A 358 11.23 4.62 -3.28
N PRO A 359 11.34 3.27 -3.35
CA PRO A 359 10.37 2.39 -2.73
C PRO A 359 10.36 2.49 -1.19
N ARG A 360 9.23 2.12 -0.58
CA ARG A 360 9.01 2.08 0.87
C ARG A 360 8.77 0.62 1.29
N TRP A 361 9.52 0.10 2.26
CA TRP A 361 9.44 -1.31 2.71
C TRP A 361 9.10 -1.45 4.19
N ALA A 362 8.27 -2.42 4.56
CA ALA A 362 7.86 -2.66 5.95
C ALA A 362 8.38 -3.99 6.53
N PHE A 363 9.65 -4.34 6.27
CA PHE A 363 10.24 -5.61 6.74
C PHE A 363 10.24 -5.74 8.26
N GLU A 364 10.27 -4.62 8.99
CA GLU A 364 10.16 -4.57 10.45
C GLU A 364 8.86 -5.19 10.97
N LYS A 365 7.79 -5.22 10.17
CA LYS A 365 6.49 -5.84 10.51
C LYS A 365 6.38 -7.31 10.09
N LEU A 366 7.42 -7.84 9.44
CA LEU A 366 7.44 -9.15 8.82
C LEU A 366 8.65 -9.95 9.34
N PRO A 367 8.70 -10.25 10.66
CA PRO A 367 9.82 -10.96 11.25
C PRO A 367 10.00 -12.33 10.59
N GLY A 368 11.21 -12.60 10.11
CA GLY A 368 11.55 -13.80 9.32
C GLY A 368 11.78 -13.52 7.84
N ALA A 369 11.34 -12.36 7.31
CA ALA A 369 11.70 -11.94 5.96
C ALA A 369 13.21 -11.66 5.84
N SER A 370 13.83 -12.00 4.71
CA SER A 370 15.28 -11.83 4.49
C SER A 370 15.72 -10.37 4.36
N GLY A 371 14.82 -9.48 3.91
CA GLY A 371 15.14 -8.10 3.56
C GLY A 371 16.00 -7.93 2.30
N VAL A 372 16.26 -9.02 1.57
CA VAL A 372 17.05 -9.02 0.33
C VAL A 372 16.14 -8.75 -0.85
N LEU A 373 16.43 -7.69 -1.60
CA LEU A 373 15.68 -7.29 -2.78
C LEU A 373 16.07 -8.14 -3.98
N GLY A 374 15.09 -8.48 -4.80
CA GLY A 374 15.27 -9.37 -5.95
C GLY A 374 14.23 -9.11 -7.05
N PRO A 375 14.01 -10.05 -7.97
CA PRO A 375 13.07 -9.89 -9.08
C PRO A 375 11.59 -9.97 -8.66
N GLN A 376 11.30 -10.26 -7.39
CA GLN A 376 9.95 -10.21 -6.84
C GLN A 376 9.82 -8.98 -5.94
N MET A 377 8.86 -8.13 -6.23
CA MET A 377 8.58 -6.91 -5.45
C MET A 377 8.18 -7.23 -4.00
N GLN A 378 8.72 -6.46 -3.06
CA GLN A 378 8.49 -6.55 -1.62
C GLN A 378 8.16 -5.20 -0.95
N SER A 379 8.31 -4.09 -1.68
CA SER A 379 7.88 -2.76 -1.23
C SER A 379 6.36 -2.65 -1.12
N VAL A 380 5.92 -1.82 -0.18
CA VAL A 380 4.51 -1.60 0.21
C VAL A 380 3.97 -0.24 -0.25
N GLY A 381 4.79 0.54 -0.97
CA GLY A 381 4.49 1.87 -1.48
C GLY A 381 5.77 2.53 -1.99
N GLU A 382 5.68 3.79 -2.38
CA GLU A 382 6.81 4.55 -2.92
C GLU A 382 6.67 6.05 -2.65
N ALA A 383 7.82 6.73 -2.56
CA ALA A 383 7.90 8.18 -2.54
C ALA A 383 8.51 8.67 -3.84
N MET A 384 8.03 9.81 -4.33
CA MET A 384 8.61 10.52 -5.47
C MET A 384 9.09 11.90 -5.02
N SER A 385 10.14 12.40 -5.65
CA SER A 385 10.65 13.74 -5.46
C SER A 385 11.06 14.35 -6.78
N ILE A 386 11.03 15.68 -6.84
CA ILE A 386 11.47 16.46 -8.00
C ILE A 386 12.56 17.44 -7.54
N GLY A 387 13.67 17.49 -8.26
CA GLY A 387 14.75 18.46 -8.07
C GLY A 387 15.35 18.89 -9.40
N ARG A 388 16.00 20.06 -9.45
CA ARG A 388 16.69 20.55 -10.66
C ARG A 388 17.95 19.75 -10.97
N THR A 389 18.42 18.97 -10.03
CA THR A 389 19.57 18.08 -10.16
C THR A 389 19.27 16.73 -9.51
N PHE A 390 19.97 15.67 -9.93
CA PHE A 390 19.86 14.36 -9.30
C PHE A 390 20.19 14.40 -7.80
N PRO A 391 21.27 15.05 -7.32
CA PRO A 391 21.53 15.18 -5.89
C PRO A 391 20.37 15.78 -5.09
N GLU A 392 19.77 16.87 -5.59
CA GLU A 392 18.62 17.51 -4.96
C GLU A 392 17.41 16.56 -4.90
N SER A 393 17.08 15.96 -6.04
CA SER A 393 15.96 15.02 -6.16
C SER A 393 16.15 13.80 -5.25
N LEU A 394 17.33 13.19 -5.23
CA LEU A 394 17.64 12.03 -4.39
C LEU A 394 17.48 12.35 -2.90
N GLN A 395 18.04 13.47 -2.41
CA GLN A 395 17.93 13.80 -0.99
C GLN A 395 16.51 14.16 -0.57
N LYS A 396 15.71 14.77 -1.46
CA LYS A 396 14.26 14.94 -1.28
C LYS A 396 13.53 13.60 -1.19
N GLY A 397 13.88 12.66 -2.08
CA GLY A 397 13.29 11.32 -2.10
C GLY A 397 13.57 10.56 -0.81
N ILE A 398 14.81 10.60 -0.33
CA ILE A 398 15.21 9.90 0.91
C ILE A 398 14.42 10.43 2.11
N ARG A 399 14.32 11.75 2.29
CA ARG A 399 13.59 12.32 3.44
C ARG A 399 12.07 12.20 3.33
N SER A 400 11.56 11.93 2.13
CA SER A 400 10.14 11.62 1.89
C SER A 400 9.74 10.21 2.31
N LEU A 401 10.70 9.32 2.61
CA LEU A 401 10.40 7.92 2.95
C LEU A 401 9.75 7.72 4.31
N GLU A 402 9.70 8.74 5.16
CA GLU A 402 9.10 8.66 6.50
C GLU A 402 9.77 7.59 7.40
N GLN A 403 11.05 7.30 7.14
CA GLN A 403 11.89 6.36 7.91
C GLN A 403 12.90 7.08 8.83
N GLY A 404 12.66 8.35 9.14
CA GLY A 404 13.54 9.16 9.99
C GLY A 404 14.92 9.48 9.41
N ARG A 405 15.15 9.21 8.12
CA ARG A 405 16.36 9.57 7.38
C ARG A 405 16.24 11.00 6.89
N MET A 406 17.26 11.82 7.08
CA MET A 406 17.21 13.25 6.73
C MET A 406 17.76 13.54 5.31
N GLY A 407 18.43 12.56 4.71
CA GLY A 407 19.03 12.58 3.37
C GLY A 407 20.06 11.45 3.24
N LEU A 408 21.09 11.62 2.39
CA LEU A 408 22.14 10.60 2.24
C LEU A 408 23.09 10.60 3.47
N ASN A 409 22.66 9.94 4.55
CA ASN A 409 23.26 10.03 5.88
C ASN A 409 23.24 11.48 6.42
N ALA A 410 24.16 11.82 7.34
CA ALA A 410 24.15 13.07 8.11
C ALA A 410 22.93 13.20 9.04
N ASP A 411 22.62 12.08 9.71
CA ASP A 411 21.56 11.95 10.70
C ASP A 411 21.96 10.87 11.73
N PRO A 412 21.25 10.72 12.86
CA PRO A 412 21.62 9.75 13.89
C PRO A 412 21.72 8.30 13.44
N GLY A 413 21.02 7.91 12.37
CA GLY A 413 20.99 6.53 11.90
C GLY A 413 22.28 6.07 11.21
N GLU A 414 23.22 6.97 10.89
CA GLU A 414 24.51 6.58 10.29
C GLU A 414 25.45 5.83 11.28
N VAL A 415 25.20 5.94 12.58
CA VAL A 415 26.04 5.35 13.65
C VAL A 415 26.17 3.83 13.51
N GLN A 416 25.14 3.16 12.97
CA GLN A 416 25.13 1.71 12.79
C GLN A 416 26.20 1.23 11.79
N TYR A 417 26.55 2.04 10.79
CA TYR A 417 27.53 1.68 9.76
C TYR A 417 28.96 1.94 10.24
N MET A 418 29.16 2.83 11.22
CA MET A 418 30.48 3.14 11.80
C MET A 418 31.14 1.94 12.50
N GLN A 419 30.35 0.92 12.87
CA GLN A 419 30.85 -0.28 13.53
C GLN A 419 31.35 -1.35 12.54
N GLN A 420 31.02 -1.21 11.26
CA GLN A 420 31.40 -2.14 10.19
C GLN A 420 32.68 -1.64 9.50
N ASP A 421 33.57 -2.54 9.09
CA ASP A 421 34.73 -2.17 8.29
C ASP A 421 34.40 -2.05 6.78
N ASP A 422 35.33 -1.51 5.99
CA ASP A 422 35.10 -1.26 4.57
C ASP A 422 34.86 -2.55 3.76
N ALA A 423 35.47 -3.67 4.17
CA ALA A 423 35.30 -4.96 3.50
C ALA A 423 33.92 -5.57 3.82
N GLU A 424 33.44 -5.42 5.05
CA GLU A 424 32.09 -5.79 5.46
C GLU A 424 31.05 -4.96 4.71
N LEU A 425 31.23 -3.64 4.59
CA LEU A 425 30.33 -2.77 3.83
C LEU A 425 30.34 -3.09 2.33
N LEU A 426 31.51 -3.31 1.72
CA LEU A 426 31.60 -3.73 0.31
C LEU A 426 30.88 -5.06 0.06
N THR A 427 30.97 -6.00 1.00
CA THR A 427 30.23 -7.27 0.94
C THR A 427 28.72 -7.05 1.09
N ALA A 428 28.31 -6.12 1.95
CA ALA A 428 26.91 -5.80 2.19
C ALA A 428 26.24 -5.16 0.97
N ILE A 429 26.89 -4.19 0.30
CA ILE A 429 26.29 -3.50 -0.87
C ILE A 429 26.14 -4.39 -2.11
N ALA A 430 26.86 -5.52 -2.16
CA ALA A 430 26.71 -6.52 -3.21
C ALA A 430 25.40 -7.30 -3.12
N ILE A 431 24.73 -7.22 -1.96
CA ILE A 431 23.40 -7.79 -1.73
C ILE A 431 22.41 -6.62 -1.70
N PRO A 432 21.52 -6.49 -2.68
CA PRO A 432 20.50 -5.45 -2.67
C PRO A 432 19.64 -5.52 -1.41
N THR A 433 19.62 -4.44 -0.64
CA THR A 433 18.79 -4.27 0.56
C THR A 433 18.36 -2.79 0.65
N PRO A 434 17.30 -2.45 1.40
CA PRO A 434 16.92 -1.06 1.64
C PRO A 434 18.04 -0.19 2.25
N GLU A 435 19.00 -0.81 2.94
CA GLU A 435 20.14 -0.12 3.58
C GLU A 435 21.26 0.23 2.60
N ARG A 436 21.27 -0.36 1.40
CA ARG A 436 22.38 -0.32 0.46
C ARG A 436 22.82 1.11 0.13
N LEU A 437 21.88 2.01 -0.10
CA LEU A 437 22.16 3.41 -0.43
C LEU A 437 22.97 4.12 0.67
N PHE A 438 22.63 3.88 1.93
CA PHE A 438 23.29 4.51 3.08
C PHE A 438 24.68 3.92 3.34
N GLN A 439 24.84 2.62 3.13
CA GLN A 439 26.13 1.92 3.18
C GLN A 439 27.08 2.45 2.09
N ILE A 440 26.58 2.70 0.88
CA ILE A 440 27.34 3.36 -0.20
C ILE A 440 27.78 4.76 0.24
N GLY A 441 26.89 5.56 0.81
CA GLY A 441 27.23 6.89 1.33
C GLY A 441 28.33 6.86 2.41
N GLU A 442 28.34 5.85 3.27
CA GLU A 442 29.40 5.66 4.28
C GLU A 442 30.74 5.22 3.65
N LEU A 443 30.73 4.31 2.67
CA LEU A 443 31.95 3.93 1.93
C LEU A 443 32.58 5.15 1.24
N MET A 444 31.77 5.99 0.59
CA MET A 444 32.24 7.23 -0.04
C MET A 444 32.82 8.21 0.98
N ARG A 445 32.18 8.34 2.16
CA ARG A 445 32.67 9.20 3.26
C ARG A 445 34.03 8.73 3.78
N ARG A 446 34.34 7.44 3.68
CA ARG A 446 35.64 6.83 4.00
C ARG A 446 36.65 6.88 2.86
N GLU A 447 36.34 7.61 1.78
CA GLU A 447 37.20 7.77 0.61
C GLU A 447 37.45 6.44 -0.15
N VAL A 448 36.53 5.46 -0.04
CA VAL A 448 36.58 4.24 -0.87
C VAL A 448 36.31 4.63 -2.33
N PRO A 449 37.15 4.20 -3.31
CA PRO A 449 36.97 4.59 -4.69
C PRO A 449 35.64 4.14 -5.29
N VAL A 450 34.99 5.01 -6.06
CA VAL A 450 33.71 4.75 -6.75
C VAL A 450 33.79 3.49 -7.61
N ASP A 451 34.89 3.26 -8.33
CA ASP A 451 35.08 2.04 -9.14
C ASP A 451 34.95 0.75 -8.30
N GLN A 452 35.39 0.75 -7.04
CA GLN A 452 35.27 -0.42 -6.16
C GLN A 452 33.82 -0.62 -5.69
N ILE A 453 33.10 0.48 -5.46
CA ILE A 453 31.68 0.46 -5.10
C ILE A 453 30.87 -0.07 -6.29
N HIS A 454 31.10 0.46 -7.50
CA HIS A 454 30.48 0.00 -8.74
C HIS A 454 30.68 -1.50 -8.96
N LEU A 455 31.92 -1.99 -8.85
CA LEU A 455 32.24 -3.41 -8.99
C LEU A 455 31.52 -4.31 -7.96
N ALA A 456 31.12 -3.76 -6.82
CA ALA A 456 30.41 -4.51 -5.79
C ALA A 456 28.90 -4.53 -6.03
N CYS A 457 28.29 -3.45 -6.52
CA CYS A 457 26.82 -3.30 -6.55
C CYS A 457 26.18 -3.10 -7.94
N ASP A 458 26.99 -2.98 -8.99
CA ASP A 458 26.59 -2.76 -10.39
C ASP A 458 25.85 -1.44 -10.69
N ILE A 459 25.67 -0.55 -9.71
CA ILE A 459 25.08 0.79 -9.91
C ILE A 459 25.98 1.62 -10.85
N ASP A 460 25.41 2.26 -11.86
CA ASP A 460 26.18 3.02 -12.85
C ASP A 460 27.05 4.10 -12.19
N ASN A 461 28.29 4.25 -12.67
CA ASN A 461 29.25 5.21 -12.15
C ASN A 461 28.73 6.65 -12.16
N TRP A 462 27.84 7.01 -13.08
CA TRP A 462 27.22 8.34 -13.10
C TRP A 462 26.46 8.61 -11.81
N PHE A 463 25.59 7.69 -11.36
CA PHE A 463 24.83 7.86 -10.12
C PHE A 463 25.76 7.91 -8.90
N LEU A 464 26.79 7.07 -8.86
CA LEU A 464 27.76 7.05 -7.79
C LEU A 464 28.58 8.36 -7.74
N ASP A 465 28.95 8.93 -8.88
CA ASP A 465 29.61 10.24 -8.98
C ASP A 465 28.69 11.37 -8.48
N GLN A 466 27.40 11.33 -8.82
CA GLN A 466 26.44 12.29 -8.28
C GLN A 466 26.26 12.18 -6.75
N MET A 467 26.23 10.95 -6.21
CA MET A 467 26.19 10.72 -4.76
C MET A 467 27.49 11.19 -4.09
N LEU A 468 28.64 11.02 -4.74
CA LEU A 468 29.93 11.49 -4.25
C LEU A 468 29.93 13.02 -4.08
N MET A 469 29.30 13.79 -4.98
CA MET A 469 29.17 15.24 -4.80
C MET A 469 28.44 15.64 -3.51
N ILE A 470 27.42 14.89 -3.10
CA ILE A 470 26.74 15.10 -1.81
C ILE A 470 27.72 14.84 -0.67
N VAL A 471 28.46 13.73 -0.73
CA VAL A 471 29.40 13.33 0.33
C VAL A 471 30.59 14.29 0.43
N GLU A 472 31.11 14.79 -0.69
CA GLU A 472 32.17 15.81 -0.70
C GLU A 472 31.71 17.12 -0.05
N GLU A 473 30.49 17.57 -0.34
CA GLU A 473 29.93 18.75 0.30
C GLU A 473 29.71 18.51 1.80
N ARG A 474 29.22 17.33 2.19
CA ARG A 474 29.14 16.92 3.60
C ARG A 474 30.50 17.04 4.29
N LEU A 475 31.57 16.51 3.70
CA LEU A 475 32.92 16.55 4.27
C LEU A 475 33.49 17.98 4.38
N HIS A 476 33.01 18.92 3.56
CA HIS A 476 33.28 20.35 3.72
C HIS A 476 32.48 20.94 4.89
N LEU A 477 31.17 20.65 4.94
CA LEU A 477 30.24 21.14 5.97
C LEU A 477 30.65 20.71 7.39
N GLU A 478 31.23 19.52 7.56
CA GLU A 478 31.76 19.05 8.86
C GLU A 478 32.92 19.89 9.42
N LYS A 479 33.55 20.73 8.60
CA LYS A 479 34.73 21.54 8.96
C LYS A 479 34.39 23.01 9.21
N VAL A 480 33.16 23.42 8.97
CA VAL A 480 32.69 24.80 9.13
C VAL A 480 31.71 24.91 10.29
N THR A 481 31.37 26.15 10.64
CA THR A 481 30.36 26.47 11.66
C THR A 481 29.22 27.25 11.02
N LEU A 482 28.05 27.27 11.66
CA LEU A 482 26.89 28.02 11.17
C LEU A 482 27.22 29.48 10.84
N SER A 483 27.97 30.15 11.70
CA SER A 483 28.34 31.56 11.51
C SER A 483 29.40 31.83 10.44
N SER A 484 30.11 30.79 9.96
CA SER A 484 31.13 30.92 8.92
C SER A 484 30.60 30.68 7.51
N LEU A 485 29.38 30.15 7.37
CA LEU A 485 28.78 29.85 6.08
C LEU A 485 28.46 31.14 5.32
N THR A 486 29.06 31.27 4.14
CA THR A 486 28.72 32.34 3.19
C THR A 486 27.40 32.03 2.48
N ARG A 487 26.74 33.05 1.91
CA ARG A 487 25.54 32.88 1.09
C ARG A 487 25.73 31.83 -0.03
N MET A 488 26.93 31.79 -0.62
CA MET A 488 27.25 30.84 -1.70
C MET A 488 27.34 29.40 -1.18
N GLU A 489 27.94 29.18 -0.02
CA GLU A 489 27.99 27.85 0.61
C GLU A 489 26.60 27.37 1.04
N TRP A 490 25.80 28.25 1.64
CA TRP A 490 24.39 27.96 1.92
C TRP A 490 23.65 27.52 0.67
N ARG A 491 23.73 28.32 -0.40
CA ARG A 491 23.04 28.02 -1.64
C ARG A 491 23.53 26.71 -2.26
N ARG A 492 24.85 26.45 -2.26
CA ARG A 492 25.42 25.20 -2.78
C ARG A 492 24.90 23.98 -2.02
N ALA A 493 24.92 24.02 -0.68
CA ALA A 493 24.42 22.92 0.12
C ALA A 493 22.93 22.65 -0.16
N LYS A 494 22.11 23.70 -0.24
CA LYS A 494 20.68 23.55 -0.53
C LYS A 494 20.41 23.08 -1.96
N GLN A 495 21.18 23.53 -2.96
CA GLN A 495 21.11 23.04 -4.35
C GLN A 495 21.53 21.58 -4.51
N LEU A 496 22.30 21.03 -3.56
CA LEU A 496 22.59 19.59 -3.47
C LEU A 496 21.54 18.81 -2.68
N GLY A 497 20.46 19.47 -2.23
CA GLY A 497 19.33 18.85 -1.54
C GLY A 497 19.48 18.66 -0.03
N PHE A 498 20.52 19.22 0.60
CA PHE A 498 20.68 19.10 2.06
C PHE A 498 19.50 19.73 2.79
N SER A 499 18.84 18.96 3.66
CA SER A 499 17.81 19.49 4.55
C SER A 499 18.43 20.34 5.66
N ASP A 500 17.65 21.26 6.22
CA ASP A 500 18.03 22.06 7.38
C ASP A 500 18.34 21.14 8.57
N ALA A 501 17.66 20.00 8.69
CA ALA A 501 17.94 18.94 9.67
C ALA A 501 19.32 18.28 9.48
N GLN A 502 19.71 17.93 8.24
CA GLN A 502 21.08 17.42 7.98
C GLN A 502 22.15 18.46 8.33
N LEU A 503 21.91 19.72 7.95
CA LEU A 503 22.84 20.81 8.27
C LEU A 503 22.93 21.02 9.78
N ALA A 504 21.83 20.90 10.52
CA ALA A 504 21.80 20.98 11.98
C ALA A 504 22.65 19.86 12.61
N TYR A 505 22.50 18.63 12.13
CA TYR A 505 23.30 17.49 12.56
C TYR A 505 24.81 17.71 12.32
N LEU A 506 25.20 18.14 11.12
CA LEU A 506 26.61 18.35 10.75
C LEU A 506 27.25 19.52 11.51
N LEU A 507 26.51 20.63 11.64
CA LEU A 507 26.98 21.86 12.29
C LEU A 507 26.87 21.79 13.82
N LYS A 508 26.15 20.80 14.36
CA LYS A 508 25.84 20.62 15.79
C LYS A 508 25.08 21.80 16.37
N GLU A 509 24.07 22.23 15.62
CA GLU A 509 23.16 23.33 15.95
C GLU A 509 21.72 22.81 15.95
N GLU A 510 20.77 23.63 16.40
CA GLU A 510 19.35 23.32 16.30
C GLU A 510 18.82 23.64 14.89
N GLU A 511 17.87 22.85 14.38
CA GLU A 511 17.29 23.02 13.03
C GLU A 511 16.71 24.42 12.81
N ARG A 512 16.04 24.99 13.82
CA ARG A 512 15.50 26.35 13.78
C ARG A 512 16.59 27.41 13.54
N ASP A 513 17.78 27.20 14.11
CA ASP A 513 18.88 28.16 14.03
C ASP A 513 19.56 28.07 12.65
N VAL A 514 19.62 26.87 12.08
CA VAL A 514 20.00 26.63 10.68
C VAL A 514 19.04 27.33 9.72
N ARG A 515 17.72 27.12 9.86
CA ARG A 515 16.71 27.80 9.04
C ARG A 515 16.85 29.32 9.14
N ALA A 516 16.95 29.85 10.35
CA ALA A 516 17.13 31.29 10.57
C ALA A 516 18.42 31.84 9.94
N GLY A 517 19.53 31.10 10.04
CA GLY A 517 20.81 31.44 9.41
C GLY A 517 20.71 31.48 7.88
N ARG A 518 20.10 30.45 7.29
CA ARG A 518 19.85 30.33 5.84
C ARG A 518 19.01 31.50 5.31
N LEU A 519 17.89 31.80 5.96
CA LEU A 519 17.01 32.91 5.59
C LEU A 519 17.72 34.27 5.76
N SER A 520 18.50 34.46 6.83
CA SER A 520 19.29 35.69 7.07
C SER A 520 20.37 35.90 6.02
N ALA A 521 20.90 34.83 5.42
CA ALA A 521 21.84 34.88 4.31
C ALA A 521 21.15 35.19 2.95
N GLY A 522 19.83 35.30 2.91
CA GLY A 522 19.05 35.52 1.69
C GLY A 522 19.06 34.30 0.76
N VAL A 523 19.07 33.10 1.34
CA VAL A 523 18.90 31.82 0.64
C VAL A 523 17.51 31.29 0.97
N VAL A 524 16.54 31.67 0.14
CA VAL A 524 15.14 31.25 0.25
C VAL A 524 14.86 30.14 -0.75
N THR A 525 13.85 29.34 -0.45
CA THR A 525 13.33 28.32 -1.37
C THR A 525 12.57 29.02 -2.49
N THR A 526 12.71 28.52 -3.72
CA THR A 526 11.94 28.94 -4.90
C THR A 526 11.12 27.76 -5.39
N PHE A 527 9.94 28.01 -5.95
CA PHE A 527 9.11 26.94 -6.51
C PHE A 527 9.04 27.03 -8.03
N LYS A 528 9.13 25.86 -8.66
CA LYS A 528 9.07 25.64 -10.10
C LYS A 528 7.82 24.85 -10.45
N THR A 529 7.39 24.92 -11.70
CA THR A 529 6.14 24.32 -12.16
C THR A 529 6.42 23.17 -13.13
N VAL A 530 5.75 22.04 -12.91
CA VAL A 530 5.70 20.95 -13.88
C VAL A 530 4.82 21.37 -15.05
N ASP A 531 5.40 21.42 -16.25
CA ASP A 531 4.76 22.02 -17.43
C ASP A 531 4.72 21.12 -18.67
N THR A 532 5.26 19.91 -18.57
CA THR A 532 5.40 18.90 -19.64
C THR A 532 6.26 19.31 -20.85
N CYS A 533 6.81 20.53 -20.89
CA CYS A 533 7.44 21.10 -22.08
C CYS A 533 8.72 21.92 -21.80
N ALA A 534 9.30 21.84 -20.61
CA ALA A 534 10.53 22.53 -20.24
C ALA A 534 10.49 24.04 -20.53
N ALA A 535 9.40 24.68 -20.11
CA ALA A 535 9.07 26.08 -20.26
C ALA A 535 8.94 26.59 -21.71
N GLU A 536 8.77 25.71 -22.72
CA GLU A 536 8.48 26.15 -24.09
C GLU A 536 7.11 26.86 -24.18
N PHE A 537 6.14 26.44 -23.36
CA PHE A 537 4.80 27.02 -23.27
C PHE A 537 4.44 27.33 -21.80
N ASP A 538 3.68 28.41 -21.57
CA ASP A 538 3.19 28.70 -20.23
C ASP A 538 2.28 27.56 -19.71
N ALA A 539 2.65 26.96 -18.58
CA ALA A 539 1.74 26.12 -17.80
C ALA A 539 0.65 26.97 -17.14
N ILE A 540 -0.58 26.51 -17.17
CA ILE A 540 -1.70 27.14 -16.46
C ILE A 540 -1.93 26.42 -15.12
N THR A 541 -1.68 25.12 -15.10
CA THR A 541 -1.84 24.25 -13.92
C THR A 541 -0.75 24.52 -12.87
N PRO A 542 -1.11 24.88 -11.63
CA PRO A 542 -0.17 25.16 -10.54
C PRO A 542 0.29 23.86 -9.85
N TYR A 543 1.06 23.06 -10.59
CA TYR A 543 1.71 21.85 -10.10
C TYR A 543 3.19 22.14 -9.80
N HIS A 544 3.54 22.29 -8.53
CA HIS A 544 4.79 22.87 -8.07
C HIS A 544 5.72 21.90 -7.35
N TYR A 545 7.01 22.20 -7.42
CA TYR A 545 8.06 21.58 -6.59
C TYR A 545 9.11 22.63 -6.18
N SER A 546 9.74 22.42 -5.02
CA SER A 546 10.75 23.31 -4.46
C SER A 546 12.14 23.06 -5.06
N THR A 547 12.91 24.13 -5.19
CA THR A 547 14.34 24.12 -5.52
C THR A 547 15.02 25.42 -5.03
N TYR A 548 16.31 25.57 -5.30
CA TYR A 548 17.12 26.74 -4.93
C TYR A 548 17.71 27.44 -6.16
N GLU A 549 16.85 28.12 -6.91
CA GLU A 549 17.22 28.93 -8.09
C GLU A 549 16.95 30.43 -7.85
N ASP A 550 16.80 31.21 -8.92
CA ASP A 550 16.63 32.68 -8.86
C ASP A 550 15.21 33.16 -9.12
N GLU A 551 14.37 32.36 -9.78
CA GLU A 551 13.01 32.72 -10.19
C GLU A 551 11.98 31.79 -9.55
N ASP A 552 10.95 32.37 -8.96
CA ASP A 552 9.80 31.68 -8.39
C ASP A 552 8.60 31.79 -9.34
N GLU A 553 7.87 30.69 -9.53
CA GLU A 553 6.78 30.56 -10.49
C GLU A 553 5.39 30.49 -9.83
N ILE A 554 5.33 30.63 -8.50
CA ILE A 554 4.07 30.71 -7.75
C ILE A 554 3.28 31.94 -8.18
N ARG A 555 2.06 31.70 -8.64
CA ARG A 555 1.12 32.77 -9.00
C ARG A 555 0.32 33.20 -7.77
N PRO A 556 0.13 34.51 -7.52
CA PRO A 556 -0.68 34.97 -6.41
C PRO A 556 -2.13 34.48 -6.50
N GLY A 557 -2.65 33.92 -5.41
CA GLY A 557 -4.06 33.59 -5.24
C GLY A 557 -4.92 34.82 -4.90
N VAL A 558 -6.24 34.69 -5.07
CA VAL A 558 -7.22 35.75 -4.72
C VAL A 558 -8.25 35.30 -3.69
N ARG A 559 -8.35 33.99 -3.43
CA ARG A 559 -9.27 33.41 -2.45
C ARG A 559 -8.50 33.04 -1.18
N PRO A 560 -9.17 32.91 -0.02
CA PRO A 560 -8.56 32.34 1.17
C PRO A 560 -8.05 30.93 0.85
N ARG A 561 -6.80 30.65 1.21
CA ARG A 561 -6.13 29.39 0.88
C ARG A 561 -6.22 28.42 2.05
N MET A 562 -6.61 27.18 1.80
CA MET A 562 -6.64 26.12 2.82
C MET A 562 -5.66 25.02 2.41
N MET A 563 -4.67 24.78 3.27
CA MET A 563 -3.65 23.77 3.02
C MET A 563 -4.05 22.43 3.62
N ILE A 564 -3.83 21.36 2.88
CA ILE A 564 -4.10 19.97 3.27
C ILE A 564 -2.78 19.21 3.16
N LEU A 565 -2.32 18.65 4.27
CA LEU A 565 -1.14 17.79 4.27
C LEU A 565 -1.57 16.34 4.00
N GLY A 566 -1.00 15.74 2.97
CA GLY A 566 -1.25 14.36 2.55
C GLY A 566 -0.62 13.32 3.48
N SER A 567 -0.58 12.07 3.01
CA SER A 567 -0.09 10.94 3.80
C SER A 567 1.38 10.58 3.59
N GLY A 568 2.04 11.12 2.56
CA GLY A 568 3.34 10.61 2.12
C GLY A 568 3.22 9.18 1.57
N PRO A 569 4.34 8.44 1.45
CA PRO A 569 4.35 7.11 0.85
C PRO A 569 3.52 6.12 1.67
N ASN A 570 2.73 5.31 0.96
CA ASN A 570 1.95 4.24 1.58
C ASN A 570 2.86 3.23 2.31
N ARG A 571 2.34 2.70 3.41
CA ARG A 571 2.97 1.66 4.22
C ARG A 571 1.91 0.95 5.07
N ILE A 572 2.23 -0.24 5.60
CA ILE A 572 1.31 -1.00 6.45
C ILE A 572 0.84 -0.15 7.63
N GLY A 573 -0.46 0.12 7.70
CA GLY A 573 -1.11 0.98 8.70
C GLY A 573 -1.35 2.43 8.29
N GLN A 574 -0.76 2.88 7.18
CA GLN A 574 -0.95 4.19 6.56
C GLN A 574 -1.11 4.02 5.05
N GLY A 575 -2.31 3.60 4.64
CA GLY A 575 -2.67 3.25 3.28
C GLY A 575 -3.47 4.33 2.56
N ILE A 576 -4.19 3.91 1.52
CA ILE A 576 -5.01 4.75 0.65
C ILE A 576 -6.17 5.44 1.39
N GLU A 577 -6.55 4.93 2.56
CA GLU A 577 -7.69 5.42 3.34
C GLU A 577 -7.47 6.88 3.79
N PHE A 578 -6.22 7.26 4.03
CA PHE A 578 -5.84 8.64 4.39
C PHE A 578 -5.78 9.55 3.16
N ASP A 579 -5.34 9.02 2.01
CA ASP A 579 -5.39 9.76 0.74
C ASP A 579 -6.83 10.10 0.37
N TYR A 580 -7.74 9.13 0.51
CA TYR A 580 -9.19 9.31 0.34
C TYR A 580 -9.71 10.49 1.17
N CYS A 581 -9.31 10.58 2.44
CA CYS A 581 -9.72 11.66 3.33
C CYS A 581 -9.19 13.03 2.86
N CYS A 582 -7.92 13.09 2.42
CA CYS A 582 -7.31 14.31 1.90
C CYS A 582 -7.97 14.78 0.58
N VAL A 583 -8.29 13.86 -0.33
CA VAL A 583 -8.99 14.15 -1.59
C VAL A 583 -10.37 14.74 -1.32
N HIS A 584 -11.15 14.11 -0.42
CA HIS A 584 -12.47 14.59 -0.03
C HIS A 584 -12.42 15.96 0.62
N ALA A 585 -11.40 16.22 1.44
CA ALA A 585 -11.20 17.55 2.01
C ALA A 585 -10.96 18.61 0.94
N SER A 586 -10.15 18.30 -0.08
CA SER A 586 -9.91 19.22 -1.19
C SER A 586 -11.21 19.55 -1.92
N PHE A 587 -11.98 18.54 -2.35
CA PHE A 587 -13.25 18.77 -3.03
C PHE A 587 -14.24 19.58 -2.19
N ALA A 588 -14.40 19.23 -0.92
CA ALA A 588 -15.37 19.91 -0.05
C ALA A 588 -15.00 21.38 0.23
N LEU A 589 -13.71 21.67 0.38
CA LEU A 589 -13.22 23.02 0.65
C LEU A 589 -13.22 23.90 -0.60
N GLU A 590 -12.94 23.33 -1.77
CA GLU A 590 -13.12 24.01 -3.05
C GLU A 590 -14.59 24.42 -3.24
N GLU A 591 -15.53 23.48 -3.01
CA GLU A 591 -16.97 23.76 -3.00
C GLU A 591 -17.38 24.81 -1.96
N ALA A 592 -16.60 24.98 -0.88
CA ALA A 592 -16.80 26.02 0.14
C ALA A 592 -16.26 27.39 -0.29
N GLY A 593 -15.54 27.44 -1.41
CA GLY A 593 -14.94 28.65 -1.95
C GLY A 593 -13.48 28.90 -1.55
N TYR A 594 -12.81 27.96 -0.86
CA TYR A 594 -11.37 28.05 -0.58
C TYR A 594 -10.55 27.69 -1.82
N GLU A 595 -9.39 28.32 -1.97
CA GLU A 595 -8.34 27.84 -2.87
C GLU A 595 -7.55 26.74 -2.14
N THR A 596 -7.66 25.50 -2.60
CA THR A 596 -7.07 24.35 -1.89
C THR A 596 -5.62 24.12 -2.28
N ILE A 597 -4.76 23.89 -1.28
CA ILE A 597 -3.34 23.58 -1.46
C ILE A 597 -3.10 22.16 -0.97
N MET A 598 -2.80 21.23 -1.87
CA MET A 598 -2.37 19.89 -1.49
C MET A 598 -0.84 19.85 -1.38
N VAL A 599 -0.32 19.28 -0.29
CA VAL A 599 1.11 18.98 -0.13
C VAL A 599 1.26 17.48 0.11
N ASN A 600 1.88 16.76 -0.82
CA ASN A 600 2.10 15.32 -0.70
C ASN A 600 3.23 14.86 -1.66
N CYS A 601 3.80 13.68 -1.44
CA CYS A 601 4.92 13.14 -2.23
C CYS A 601 4.71 11.70 -2.71
N ASN A 602 3.49 11.19 -2.65
CA ASN A 602 3.16 9.86 -3.11
C ASN A 602 2.69 9.89 -4.58
N PRO A 603 3.41 9.24 -5.53
CA PRO A 603 3.06 9.31 -6.94
C PRO A 603 1.86 8.44 -7.32
N GLU A 604 1.48 7.48 -6.48
CA GLU A 604 0.43 6.50 -6.78
C GLU A 604 -0.99 7.05 -6.58
N THR A 605 -1.14 8.22 -5.94
CA THR A 605 -2.41 8.60 -5.34
C THR A 605 -3.18 9.70 -6.08
N VAL A 606 -4.47 9.80 -5.76
CA VAL A 606 -5.38 10.80 -6.33
C VAL A 606 -5.09 12.19 -5.75
N SER A 607 -4.64 12.30 -4.50
CA SER A 607 -4.27 13.60 -3.93
C SER A 607 -3.17 14.33 -4.69
N THR A 608 -2.25 13.60 -5.32
CA THR A 608 -1.19 14.18 -6.17
C THR A 608 -1.59 14.25 -7.64
N ASP A 609 -2.86 14.08 -7.97
CA ASP A 609 -3.42 14.56 -9.24
C ASP A 609 -3.61 16.08 -9.17
N TYR A 610 -3.10 16.80 -10.17
CA TYR A 610 -3.24 18.26 -10.23
C TYR A 610 -4.69 18.69 -10.45
N ASP A 611 -5.59 17.80 -10.86
CA ASP A 611 -7.02 18.07 -10.95
C ASP A 611 -7.73 17.98 -9.57
N THR A 612 -7.05 17.50 -8.52
CA THR A 612 -7.67 17.29 -7.20
C THR A 612 -7.69 18.55 -6.34
N SER A 613 -6.74 19.46 -6.52
CA SER A 613 -6.62 20.68 -5.75
C SER A 613 -6.32 21.88 -6.63
N ASP A 614 -6.69 23.08 -6.18
CA ASP A 614 -6.38 24.29 -6.92
C ASP A 614 -4.88 24.49 -7.10
N ARG A 615 -4.05 24.00 -6.16
CA ARG A 615 -2.59 24.09 -6.17
C ARG A 615 -2.02 22.80 -5.60
N LEU A 616 -1.04 22.21 -6.26
CA LEU A 616 -0.37 20.98 -5.84
C LEU A 616 1.10 21.24 -5.60
N TYR A 617 1.61 20.85 -4.42
CA TYR A 617 3.04 20.84 -4.09
C TYR A 617 3.51 19.40 -3.92
N PHE A 618 4.34 18.94 -4.86
CA PHE A 618 4.96 17.61 -4.79
C PHE A 618 6.19 17.63 -3.88
N GLU A 619 5.96 17.75 -2.58
CA GLU A 619 7.00 18.03 -1.60
C GLU A 619 7.05 16.99 -0.48
N PRO A 620 8.25 16.74 0.09
CA PRO A 620 8.37 15.93 1.30
C PRO A 620 7.52 16.51 2.44
N LEU A 621 6.97 15.65 3.29
CA LEU A 621 6.19 16.06 4.45
C LEU A 621 7.08 16.25 5.69
N THR A 622 8.07 17.14 5.56
CA THR A 622 8.93 17.54 6.68
C THR A 622 8.55 18.93 7.19
N LEU A 623 8.96 19.28 8.41
CA LEU A 623 8.75 20.63 8.94
C LEU A 623 9.33 21.71 8.02
N GLU A 624 10.57 21.50 7.53
CA GLU A 624 11.23 22.45 6.64
C GLU A 624 10.41 22.69 5.36
N ASP A 625 10.05 21.62 4.68
CA ASP A 625 9.40 21.67 3.38
C ASP A 625 7.98 22.25 3.51
N VAL A 626 7.22 21.87 4.54
CA VAL A 626 5.88 22.43 4.84
C VAL A 626 5.97 23.92 5.19
N LEU A 627 6.94 24.35 6.01
CA LEU A 627 7.14 25.77 6.32
C LEU A 627 7.52 26.58 5.06
N ASN A 628 8.27 25.99 4.12
CA ASN A 628 8.58 26.66 2.86
C ASN A 628 7.30 26.91 2.03
N VAL A 629 6.35 25.97 2.00
CA VAL A 629 5.06 26.18 1.33
C VAL A 629 4.22 27.22 2.07
N ILE A 630 4.18 27.18 3.41
CA ILE A 630 3.48 28.20 4.23
C ILE A 630 4.04 29.59 3.95
N ASP A 631 5.37 29.75 3.90
CA ASP A 631 6.02 31.04 3.64
C ASP A 631 5.69 31.58 2.22
N ALA A 632 5.48 30.69 1.25
CA ALA A 632 5.15 31.06 -0.12
C ALA A 632 3.66 31.32 -0.34
N GLU A 633 2.80 30.59 0.36
CA GLU A 633 1.35 30.57 0.15
C GLU A 633 0.54 31.28 1.23
N ASP A 634 1.09 31.69 2.37
CA ASP A 634 0.37 32.41 3.44
C ASP A 634 -1.09 31.88 3.64
N PRO A 635 -1.25 30.58 3.96
CA PRO A 635 -2.57 29.96 4.02
C PRO A 635 -3.39 30.49 5.20
N ALA A 636 -4.71 30.49 5.06
CA ALA A 636 -5.63 30.82 6.14
C ALA A 636 -5.73 29.71 7.19
N GLY A 637 -5.34 28.48 6.84
CA GLY A 637 -5.36 27.32 7.70
C GLY A 637 -4.67 26.11 7.09
N VAL A 638 -4.31 25.14 7.94
CA VAL A 638 -3.61 23.90 7.60
C VAL A 638 -4.31 22.73 8.27
N ILE A 639 -4.79 21.77 7.48
CA ILE A 639 -5.40 20.53 7.95
C ILE A 639 -4.32 19.45 8.04
N VAL A 640 -4.11 18.94 9.25
CA VAL A 640 -3.08 17.92 9.58
C VAL A 640 -3.65 16.58 10.01
N SER A 641 -4.95 16.52 10.31
CA SER A 641 -5.60 15.37 10.95
C SER A 641 -6.21 14.35 9.97
N LEU A 642 -6.03 14.53 8.67
CA LEU A 642 -6.59 13.64 7.63
C LEU A 642 -5.56 12.73 6.96
N GLY A 643 -4.29 13.17 6.86
CA GLY A 643 -3.22 12.41 6.19
C GLY A 643 -2.52 11.34 7.05
N GLY A 644 -3.12 10.93 8.17
CA GLY A 644 -2.53 9.91 9.06
C GLY A 644 -1.37 10.44 9.91
N GLN A 645 -0.41 9.57 10.25
CA GLN A 645 0.59 9.88 11.29
C GLN A 645 1.63 10.93 10.86
N THR A 646 1.98 10.97 9.59
CA THR A 646 3.02 11.87 9.06
C THR A 646 2.70 13.34 9.34
N PRO A 647 1.58 13.90 8.87
CA PRO A 647 1.24 15.30 9.17
C PRO A 647 0.87 15.53 10.64
N LEU A 648 0.34 14.51 11.33
CA LEU A 648 -0.01 14.62 12.75
C LEU A 648 1.21 14.92 13.63
N LYS A 649 2.39 14.35 13.31
CA LYS A 649 3.64 14.63 14.01
C LYS A 649 4.07 16.09 13.88
N LEU A 650 3.76 16.73 12.74
CA LEU A 650 4.11 18.12 12.49
C LEU A 650 3.17 19.11 13.21
N ALA A 651 2.00 18.65 13.68
CA ALA A 651 0.96 19.52 14.21
C ALA A 651 1.42 20.40 15.38
N SER A 652 2.31 19.90 16.25
CA SER A 652 2.83 20.65 17.41
C SER A 652 4.00 21.58 17.07
N GLU A 653 4.60 21.42 15.89
CA GLU A 653 5.75 22.19 15.41
C GLU A 653 5.35 23.32 14.46
N LEU A 654 4.15 23.22 13.86
CA LEU A 654 3.57 24.26 13.03
C LEU A 654 3.02 25.44 13.85
N PRO A 655 2.87 26.64 13.26
CA PRO A 655 2.21 27.77 13.92
C PRO A 655 0.79 27.38 14.36
N ALA A 656 0.54 27.38 15.67
CA ALA A 656 -0.68 26.83 16.26
C ALA A 656 -1.96 27.54 15.77
N GLU A 657 -1.87 28.82 15.40
CA GLU A 657 -2.97 29.60 14.83
C GLU A 657 -3.39 29.16 13.42
N LEU A 658 -2.54 28.44 12.70
CA LEU A 658 -2.85 27.92 11.37
C LEU A 658 -3.43 26.51 11.41
N VAL A 659 -3.18 25.73 12.46
CA VAL A 659 -3.66 24.34 12.53
C VAL A 659 -5.19 24.34 12.70
N CYS A 660 -5.89 23.81 11.70
CA CYS A 660 -7.35 23.70 11.69
C CYS A 660 -7.84 22.42 12.37
N GLY A 661 -9.05 22.49 12.95
CA GLY A 661 -9.69 21.36 13.62
C GLY A 661 -9.21 21.16 15.05
N THR A 662 -9.13 19.91 15.48
CA THR A 662 -8.72 19.55 16.84
C THR A 662 -7.30 20.05 17.14
N ALA A 663 -7.14 20.74 18.27
CA ALA A 663 -5.88 21.35 18.65
C ALA A 663 -4.76 20.31 18.87
N PRO A 664 -3.48 20.65 18.58
CA PRO A 664 -2.35 19.75 18.83
C PRO A 664 -2.25 19.25 20.28
N ASP A 665 -2.58 20.07 21.28
CA ASP A 665 -2.59 19.65 22.69
C ASP A 665 -3.68 18.62 23.00
N SER A 666 -4.82 18.66 22.30
CA SER A 666 -5.87 17.65 22.43
C SER A 666 -5.49 16.34 21.76
N ILE A 667 -4.75 16.40 20.65
CA ILE A 667 -4.16 15.23 20.00
C ILE A 667 -3.14 14.59 20.95
N ASP A 668 -2.21 15.37 21.50
CA ASP A 668 -1.22 14.91 22.48
C ASP A 668 -1.86 14.36 23.77
N LEU A 669 -2.95 14.98 24.25
CA LEU A 669 -3.74 14.49 25.39
C LEU A 669 -4.33 13.08 25.15
N ALA A 670 -4.67 12.74 23.91
CA ALA A 670 -5.19 11.43 23.54
C ALA A 670 -4.06 10.40 23.33
N GLU A 671 -2.90 10.81 22.80
CA GLU A 671 -1.75 9.94 22.57
C GLU A 671 -0.91 9.68 23.83
N ASP A 672 -0.80 10.64 24.75
CA ASP A 672 -0.07 10.51 26.00
C ASP A 672 -0.85 9.67 27.02
N ARG A 673 -0.29 8.53 27.42
CA ARG A 673 -1.00 7.57 28.27
C ARG A 673 -1.27 8.07 29.69
N GLU A 674 -0.41 8.90 30.29
CA GLU A 674 -0.65 9.43 31.64
C GLU A 674 -1.77 10.46 31.63
N ARG A 675 -1.75 11.35 30.63
CA ARG A 675 -2.80 12.33 30.40
C ARG A 675 -4.13 11.64 30.05
N TRP A 676 -4.10 10.64 29.16
CA TRP A 676 -5.25 9.82 28.78
C TRP A 676 -5.86 9.05 29.96
N ASN A 677 -5.03 8.39 30.78
CA ASN A 677 -5.51 7.64 31.94
C ASN A 677 -6.18 8.56 32.96
N SER A 678 -5.60 9.73 33.17
CA SER A 678 -6.16 10.75 34.06
C SER A 678 -7.50 11.27 33.53
N LEU A 679 -7.61 11.46 32.21
CA LEU A 679 -8.83 11.89 31.54
C LEU A 679 -9.94 10.84 31.68
N CYS A 680 -9.69 9.58 31.35
CA CYS A 680 -10.67 8.50 31.48
C CYS A 680 -11.13 8.32 32.94
N ALA A 681 -10.21 8.42 33.91
CA ALA A 681 -10.56 8.34 35.32
C ALA A 681 -11.46 9.51 35.78
N GLN A 682 -11.26 10.72 35.24
CA GLN A 682 -12.12 11.88 35.51
C GLN A 682 -13.51 11.72 34.91
N LEU A 683 -13.62 11.10 33.74
CA LEU A 683 -14.89 10.81 33.06
C LEU A 683 -15.58 9.55 33.59
N GLU A 684 -14.96 8.81 34.50
CA GLU A 684 -15.42 7.51 34.99
C GLU A 684 -15.62 6.47 33.86
N ILE A 685 -14.87 6.62 32.76
CA ILE A 685 -14.89 5.68 31.62
C ILE A 685 -13.96 4.49 31.94
N PRO A 686 -14.46 3.24 31.96
CA PRO A 686 -13.64 2.08 32.27
C PRO A 686 -12.51 1.87 31.27
N GLN A 687 -11.32 1.54 31.77
CA GLN A 687 -10.17 1.14 30.98
C GLN A 687 -9.67 -0.25 31.41
N PRO A 688 -8.97 -0.99 30.53
CA PRO A 688 -8.19 -2.13 30.96
C PRO A 688 -7.21 -1.72 32.08
N PRO A 689 -7.12 -2.45 33.20
CA PRO A 689 -6.16 -2.16 34.26
C PRO A 689 -4.72 -2.20 33.71
N GLY A 690 -3.92 -1.17 33.95
CA GLY A 690 -2.57 -1.08 33.39
C GLY A 690 -1.58 -0.19 34.16
N GLY A 691 -0.47 0.15 33.52
CA GLY A 691 0.57 1.05 34.03
C GLY A 691 1.69 1.31 33.02
N THR A 692 2.64 2.17 33.38
CA THR A 692 3.83 2.51 32.60
C THR A 692 5.11 2.02 33.30
N ALA A 693 6.07 1.50 32.53
CA ALA A 693 7.35 1.01 33.03
C ALA A 693 8.48 1.42 32.09
N VAL A 694 9.62 1.85 32.64
CA VAL A 694 10.87 2.05 31.89
C VAL A 694 11.88 0.93 32.16
N THR A 695 11.63 0.11 33.19
CA THR A 695 12.47 -1.03 33.55
C THR A 695 11.66 -2.33 33.61
N PHE A 696 12.34 -3.46 33.43
CA PHE A 696 11.72 -4.78 33.61
C PHE A 696 11.15 -4.97 35.01
N GLU A 697 11.81 -4.45 36.05
CA GLU A 697 11.36 -4.57 37.43
C GLU A 697 10.02 -3.84 37.68
N GLU A 698 9.86 -2.64 37.12
CA GLU A 698 8.57 -1.91 37.15
C GLU A 698 7.50 -2.67 36.36
N ALA A 699 7.86 -3.19 35.19
CA ALA A 699 6.98 -3.96 34.33
C ALA A 699 6.43 -5.21 35.05
N ALA A 700 7.31 -5.95 35.72
CA ALA A 700 6.95 -7.13 36.50
C ALA A 700 6.00 -6.78 37.66
N GLN A 701 6.22 -5.67 38.37
CA GLN A 701 5.33 -5.22 39.44
C GLN A 701 3.92 -4.85 38.92
N ILE A 702 3.84 -4.26 37.72
CA ILE A 702 2.55 -3.98 37.09
C ILE A 702 1.85 -5.29 36.74
N CYS A 703 2.55 -6.25 36.11
CA CYS A 703 2.00 -7.57 35.79
C CYS A 703 1.56 -8.37 37.03
N GLU A 704 2.25 -8.27 38.17
CA GLU A 704 1.79 -8.87 39.42
C GLU A 704 0.47 -8.25 39.93
N ARG A 705 0.27 -6.95 39.70
CA ARG A 705 -0.94 -6.23 40.10
C ARG A 705 -2.13 -6.53 39.20
N ILE A 706 -1.93 -6.53 37.88
CA ILE A 706 -3.01 -6.68 36.88
C ILE A 706 -3.24 -8.14 36.47
N GLY A 707 -2.23 -9.01 36.66
CA GLY A 707 -2.20 -10.42 36.26
C GLY A 707 -1.95 -10.64 34.76
N PHE A 708 -1.57 -11.87 34.40
CA PHE A 708 -1.42 -12.32 32.99
C PHE A 708 -2.70 -12.92 32.39
N PRO A 709 -2.88 -12.88 31.06
CA PRO A 709 -2.00 -12.23 30.07
C PRO A 709 -2.00 -10.69 30.14
N ALA A 710 -0.89 -10.09 29.73
CA ALA A 710 -0.70 -8.64 29.66
C ALA A 710 -0.26 -8.23 28.24
N LEU A 711 -0.74 -7.09 27.76
CA LEU A 711 -0.31 -6.46 26.51
C LEU A 711 0.81 -5.47 26.82
N VAL A 712 1.97 -5.67 26.20
CA VAL A 712 3.15 -4.80 26.27
C VAL A 712 3.23 -4.01 24.98
N ARG A 713 3.28 -2.68 25.06
CA ARG A 713 3.34 -1.81 23.87
C ARG A 713 4.22 -0.57 24.08
N PRO A 714 4.95 -0.10 23.05
CA PRO A 714 5.65 1.18 23.10
C PRO A 714 4.67 2.36 23.00
N SER A 715 5.09 3.54 23.45
CA SER A 715 4.31 4.78 23.38
C SER A 715 4.44 5.48 22.01
N TYR A 716 3.42 6.24 21.57
CA TYR A 716 3.41 7.05 20.32
C TYR A 716 3.63 6.25 19.02
N VAL A 717 3.02 5.07 18.90
CA VAL A 717 3.09 4.24 17.69
C VAL A 717 1.70 4.00 17.09
N LEU A 718 1.65 3.85 15.76
CA LEU A 718 0.44 3.49 15.02
C LEU A 718 0.56 2.08 14.44
N GLY A 719 -0.57 1.40 14.27
CA GLY A 719 -0.59 0.07 13.67
C GLY A 719 -0.04 -1.04 14.57
N GLY A 720 -0.03 -0.83 15.89
CA GLY A 720 0.37 -1.88 16.83
C GLY A 720 1.88 -2.19 16.86
N ARG A 721 2.72 -1.24 16.43
CA ARG A 721 4.16 -1.50 16.22
C ARG A 721 4.85 -2.04 17.48
N ALA A 722 5.56 -3.16 17.34
CA ALA A 722 6.25 -3.86 18.43
C ALA A 722 5.37 -4.21 19.66
N MET A 723 4.04 -4.26 19.49
CA MET A 723 3.12 -4.71 20.54
C MET A 723 3.20 -6.24 20.71
N THR A 724 3.18 -6.71 21.95
CA THR A 724 3.26 -8.14 22.26
C THR A 724 2.39 -8.50 23.45
N ILE A 725 1.60 -9.57 23.30
CA ILE A 725 0.87 -10.19 24.40
C ILE A 725 1.81 -11.19 25.08
N VAL A 726 2.00 -11.02 26.38
CA VAL A 726 2.82 -11.89 27.22
C VAL A 726 1.94 -12.65 28.21
N TYR A 727 2.23 -13.93 28.41
CA TYR A 727 1.47 -14.84 29.26
C TYR A 727 2.19 -15.15 30.58
N ASP A 728 3.48 -14.85 30.68
CA ASP A 728 4.25 -15.02 31.91
C ASP A 728 5.42 -14.02 32.03
N LEU A 729 6.15 -14.11 33.15
CA LEU A 729 7.28 -13.23 33.46
C LEU A 729 8.49 -13.45 32.53
N GLN A 730 8.66 -14.65 31.97
CA GLN A 730 9.76 -14.93 31.06
C GLN A 730 9.50 -14.23 29.72
N GLU A 731 8.30 -14.38 29.17
CA GLU A 731 7.89 -13.68 27.95
C GLU A 731 7.94 -12.15 28.12
N LEU A 732 7.56 -11.63 29.30
CA LEU A 732 7.73 -10.21 29.63
C LEU A 732 9.20 -9.76 29.57
N GLN A 733 10.13 -10.57 30.07
CA GLN A 733 11.55 -10.24 30.06
C GLN A 733 12.11 -10.21 28.64
N GLU A 734 11.67 -11.13 27.78
CA GLU A 734 12.05 -11.19 26.37
C GLU A 734 11.51 -9.96 25.62
N ALA A 735 10.21 -9.65 25.78
CA ALA A 735 9.59 -8.48 25.17
C ALA A 735 10.26 -7.15 25.57
N MET A 736 10.58 -6.96 26.85
CA MET A 736 11.27 -5.74 27.33
C MET A 736 12.69 -5.61 26.76
N LYS A 737 13.41 -6.73 26.53
CA LYS A 737 14.74 -6.70 25.90
C LYS A 737 14.67 -6.35 24.42
N GLU A 738 13.68 -6.88 23.71
CA GLU A 738 13.46 -6.56 22.29
C GLU A 738 13.16 -5.07 22.11
N LEU A 739 12.29 -4.50 22.95
CA LEU A 739 11.97 -3.06 22.93
C LEU A 739 13.20 -2.18 23.21
N ALA A 740 14.03 -2.54 24.20
CA ALA A 740 15.24 -1.79 24.51
C ALA A 740 16.29 -1.83 23.37
N ALA A 741 16.37 -2.93 22.61
CA ALA A 741 17.22 -3.01 21.42
C ALA A 741 16.67 -2.19 20.24
N PHE A 742 15.34 -2.03 20.18
CA PHE A 742 14.62 -1.28 19.15
C PHE A 742 14.82 0.23 19.25
N GLU A 743 14.85 0.79 20.47
CA GLU A 743 15.05 2.22 20.73
C GLU A 743 16.43 2.74 20.26
N GLY A 744 17.43 1.86 20.14
CA GLY A 744 18.75 2.22 19.65
C GLY A 744 18.84 2.46 18.13
N LEU A 745 17.80 2.11 17.36
CA LEU A 745 17.87 2.06 15.89
C LEU A 745 17.19 3.21 15.15
N GLY A 746 16.36 4.05 15.78
CA GLY A 746 15.88 5.33 15.22
C GLY A 746 15.13 5.28 13.86
N ARG A 747 14.79 4.09 13.34
CA ARG A 747 14.38 3.89 11.93
C ARG A 747 12.96 4.36 11.57
N GLU A 748 12.16 4.73 12.54
CA GLU A 748 10.87 5.38 12.33
C GLU A 748 10.50 6.11 13.61
N GLY A 749 10.60 7.44 13.59
CA GLY A 749 9.99 8.29 14.62
C GLY A 749 10.89 8.77 15.75
N GLY A 750 12.20 8.95 15.54
CA GLY A 750 13.04 9.74 16.46
C GLY A 750 12.86 9.36 17.93
N LEU A 751 12.75 8.05 18.19
CA LEU A 751 12.50 7.53 19.53
C LEU A 751 13.76 7.75 20.35
N SER A 752 13.74 8.76 21.23
CA SER A 752 14.76 8.88 22.28
C SER A 752 14.62 7.69 23.22
N ALA A 753 15.73 7.22 23.76
CA ALA A 753 15.83 6.13 24.73
C ALA A 753 15.18 6.43 26.11
N ASP A 754 14.31 7.45 26.20
CA ASP A 754 13.73 7.96 27.45
C ASP A 754 12.20 7.74 27.56
N ARG A 755 11.55 7.01 26.63
CA ARG A 755 10.08 6.84 26.63
C ARG A 755 9.62 5.55 27.34
N PRO A 756 8.54 5.59 28.13
CA PRO A 756 8.03 4.43 28.88
C PRO A 756 7.28 3.40 28.00
N VAL A 757 7.38 2.12 28.38
CA VAL A 757 6.60 1.00 27.87
C VAL A 757 5.27 0.91 28.62
N LEU A 758 4.18 0.69 27.90
CA LEU A 758 2.84 0.55 28.44
C LEU A 758 2.52 -0.93 28.66
N ILE A 759 1.88 -1.23 29.79
CA ILE A 759 1.47 -2.58 30.16
C ILE A 759 0.01 -2.55 30.58
N ASP A 760 -0.84 -3.17 29.79
CA ASP A 760 -2.29 -3.22 30.02
C ASP A 760 -2.74 -4.68 30.20
N ARG A 761 -3.79 -4.90 31.00
CA ARG A 761 -4.39 -6.23 31.16
C ARG A 761 -5.01 -6.62 29.83
N PHE A 762 -4.60 -7.76 29.29
CA PHE A 762 -5.20 -8.27 28.08
C PHE A 762 -6.62 -8.80 28.37
N LEU A 763 -7.61 -8.27 27.66
CA LEU A 763 -9.02 -8.62 27.81
C LEU A 763 -9.37 -9.80 26.89
N GLU A 764 -9.04 -11.02 27.31
CA GLU A 764 -9.40 -12.24 26.56
C GLU A 764 -10.92 -12.35 26.32
N ASP A 765 -11.35 -12.93 25.20
CA ASP A 765 -12.75 -13.11 24.82
C ASP A 765 -13.58 -11.80 24.78
N ALA A 766 -12.94 -10.66 24.50
CA ALA A 766 -13.63 -9.38 24.34
C ALA A 766 -13.88 -9.07 22.86
N ILE A 767 -15.04 -8.51 22.55
CA ILE A 767 -15.37 -8.01 21.21
C ILE A 767 -14.71 -6.63 21.07
N GLU A 768 -13.91 -6.43 20.03
CA GLU A 768 -13.35 -5.12 19.70
C GLU A 768 -14.34 -4.30 18.86
N VAL A 769 -14.40 -3.00 19.10
CA VAL A 769 -15.35 -2.09 18.46
C VAL A 769 -14.67 -0.78 18.09
N ASP A 770 -14.77 -0.38 16.83
CA ASP A 770 -14.39 0.94 16.35
C ASP A 770 -15.61 1.85 16.24
N VAL A 771 -15.44 3.12 16.59
CA VAL A 771 -16.48 4.15 16.45
C VAL A 771 -15.90 5.37 15.76
N ASP A 772 -16.40 5.67 14.57
CA ASP A 772 -16.09 6.91 13.87
C ASP A 772 -17.20 7.93 14.10
N SER A 773 -16.81 9.17 14.41
CA SER A 773 -17.72 10.26 14.75
C SER A 773 -17.16 11.63 14.34
N ILE A 774 -18.02 12.65 14.28
CA ILE A 774 -17.63 14.04 14.03
C ILE A 774 -18.22 14.91 15.14
N ARG A 775 -17.42 15.86 15.63
CA ARG A 775 -17.87 16.92 16.52
C ARG A 775 -17.49 18.28 15.95
N ASP A 776 -18.38 19.27 16.08
CA ASP A 776 -18.10 20.65 15.69
C ASP A 776 -17.70 21.55 16.87
N GLN A 777 -17.33 22.78 16.54
CA GLN A 777 -16.91 23.83 17.46
C GLN A 777 -18.03 24.31 18.41
N GLU A 778 -19.31 24.10 18.08
CA GLU A 778 -20.43 24.38 18.99
C GLU A 778 -20.70 23.20 19.95
N GLY A 779 -20.09 22.05 19.67
CA GLY A 779 -20.20 20.82 20.46
C GLY A 779 -21.32 19.89 20.00
N GLU A 780 -21.91 20.11 18.83
CA GLU A 780 -22.79 19.12 18.20
C GLU A 780 -21.95 17.89 17.83
N PHE A 781 -22.48 16.70 18.14
CA PHE A 781 -21.82 15.41 17.90
C PHE A 781 -22.70 14.58 16.96
N ILE A 782 -22.09 14.00 15.94
CA ILE A 782 -22.73 13.02 15.07
C ILE A 782 -21.94 11.72 15.06
N LEU A 783 -22.68 10.61 15.09
CA LEU A 783 -22.13 9.27 14.93
C LEU A 783 -22.01 8.96 13.44
N GLY A 784 -20.81 8.62 12.98
CA GLY A 784 -20.58 8.02 11.66
C GLY A 784 -21.03 6.57 11.67
N GLY A 785 -20.28 5.69 12.34
CA GLY A 785 -20.56 4.25 12.40
C GLY A 785 -20.06 3.59 13.69
N ILE A 786 -20.67 2.47 14.04
CA ILE A 786 -20.16 1.54 15.07
C ILE A 786 -19.80 0.26 14.33
N LEU A 787 -18.52 -0.13 14.38
CA LEU A 787 -17.96 -1.25 13.66
C LEU A 787 -17.62 -2.33 14.68
N GLU A 788 -18.32 -3.45 14.64
CA GLU A 788 -18.02 -4.60 15.48
C GLU A 788 -17.01 -5.50 14.75
N HIS A 789 -15.89 -5.81 15.40
CA HIS A 789 -14.90 -6.72 14.81
C HIS A 789 -15.37 -8.17 14.90
N VAL A 790 -14.98 -8.97 13.90
CA VAL A 790 -15.19 -10.41 13.91
C VAL A 790 -14.16 -11.07 14.81
N GLU A 791 -12.89 -10.72 14.66
CA GLU A 791 -11.83 -11.14 15.56
C GLU A 791 -11.99 -10.55 16.96
N GLU A 792 -11.48 -11.27 17.96
CA GLU A 792 -11.45 -10.78 19.34
C GLU A 792 -10.38 -9.71 19.54
N ALA A 793 -10.56 -8.89 20.59
CA ALA A 793 -9.58 -7.90 21.00
C ALA A 793 -8.21 -8.55 21.21
N GLY A 794 -7.20 -8.03 20.52
CA GLY A 794 -5.85 -8.61 20.48
C GLY A 794 -5.37 -9.06 19.11
N VAL A 795 -6.28 -9.18 18.16
CA VAL A 795 -5.98 -8.98 16.74
C VAL A 795 -6.14 -7.49 16.45
N HIS A 796 -5.14 -6.88 15.83
CA HIS A 796 -5.17 -5.45 15.56
C HIS A 796 -6.33 -5.07 14.62
N SER A 797 -7.04 -3.98 14.91
CA SER A 797 -8.19 -3.47 14.12
C SER A 797 -8.01 -3.44 12.60
N GLY A 798 -6.80 -3.11 12.14
CA GLY A 798 -6.44 -3.11 10.72
C GLY A 798 -6.39 -4.49 10.05
N ASP A 799 -6.13 -5.55 10.80
CA ASP A 799 -6.08 -6.95 10.34
C ASP A 799 -7.41 -7.69 10.60
N SER A 800 -8.29 -7.12 11.42
CA SER A 800 -9.61 -7.68 11.69
C SER A 800 -10.60 -7.41 10.56
N ALA A 801 -11.51 -8.36 10.35
CA ALA A 801 -12.78 -8.09 9.70
C ALA A 801 -13.69 -7.31 10.66
N CYS A 802 -14.56 -6.46 10.11
CA CYS A 802 -15.54 -5.74 10.92
C CYS A 802 -16.85 -5.48 10.16
N ALA A 803 -17.94 -5.30 10.89
CA ALA A 803 -19.28 -5.19 10.33
C ALA A 803 -20.04 -3.95 10.81
N ILE A 804 -20.82 -3.37 9.89
CA ILE A 804 -21.80 -2.31 10.14
C ILE A 804 -23.16 -2.74 9.56
N PRO A 805 -24.26 -2.69 10.34
CA PRO A 805 -24.29 -2.46 11.78
C PRO A 805 -23.68 -3.63 12.59
N PRO A 806 -23.40 -3.45 13.89
CA PRO A 806 -22.91 -4.50 14.78
C PRO A 806 -23.85 -5.73 14.83
N PRO A 807 -23.40 -6.95 14.46
CA PRO A 807 -24.24 -8.13 14.44
C PRO A 807 -24.57 -8.72 15.83
N ASN A 808 -23.71 -8.56 16.84
CA ASN A 808 -23.88 -9.21 18.15
C ASN A 808 -24.02 -8.24 19.33
N LEU A 809 -23.68 -6.95 19.18
CA LEU A 809 -23.81 -5.97 20.27
C LEU A 809 -25.28 -5.62 20.56
N SER A 810 -25.68 -5.66 21.84
CA SER A 810 -27.01 -5.20 22.26
C SER A 810 -27.16 -3.68 22.08
N LEU A 811 -28.40 -3.21 21.86
CA LEU A 811 -28.68 -1.77 21.75
C LEU A 811 -28.23 -0.99 22.99
N GLU A 812 -28.43 -1.55 24.19
CA GLU A 812 -27.96 -0.95 25.44
C GLU A 812 -26.43 -0.78 25.47
N THR A 813 -25.68 -1.75 24.92
CA THR A 813 -24.21 -1.65 24.83
C THR A 813 -23.80 -0.59 23.82
N GLN A 814 -24.49 -0.52 22.67
CA GLN A 814 -24.25 0.50 21.65
C GLN A 814 -24.52 1.91 22.17
N GLU A 815 -25.58 2.11 22.97
CA GLU A 815 -25.86 3.40 23.63
C GLU A 815 -24.74 3.83 24.58
N VAL A 816 -24.19 2.90 25.37
CA VAL A 816 -23.04 3.17 26.26
C VAL A 816 -21.79 3.55 25.46
N ILE A 817 -21.51 2.84 24.37
CA ILE A 817 -20.39 3.14 23.46
C ILE A 817 -20.50 4.56 22.89
N VAL A 818 -21.69 4.93 22.39
CA VAL A 818 -21.94 6.26 21.83
C VAL A 818 -21.81 7.35 22.90
N GLU A 819 -22.32 7.12 24.10
CA GLU A 819 -22.22 8.06 25.20
C GLU A 819 -20.75 8.29 25.62
N TYR A 820 -19.95 7.23 25.72
CA TYR A 820 -18.51 7.36 26.00
C TYR A 820 -17.77 8.10 24.88
N ALA A 821 -18.04 7.77 23.61
CA ALA A 821 -17.44 8.47 22.48
C ALA A 821 -17.76 9.97 22.50
N LYS A 822 -19.01 10.34 22.84
CA LYS A 822 -19.44 11.73 22.96
C LYS A 822 -18.75 12.45 24.11
N GLN A 823 -18.65 11.84 25.30
CA GLN A 823 -17.94 12.43 26.45
C GLN A 823 -16.45 12.65 26.15
N LEU A 824 -15.81 11.69 25.47
CA LEU A 824 -14.43 11.82 25.02
C LEU A 824 -14.29 12.96 24.01
N ALA A 825 -15.18 13.05 23.01
CA ALA A 825 -15.17 14.13 22.02
C ALA A 825 -15.31 15.51 22.67
N GLU A 826 -16.19 15.65 23.67
CA GLU A 826 -16.36 16.89 24.43
C GLU A 826 -15.10 17.22 25.24
N ARG A 827 -14.54 16.23 25.96
CA ARG A 827 -13.39 16.45 26.85
C ARG A 827 -12.08 16.72 26.13
N LEU A 828 -11.93 16.15 24.94
CA LEU A 828 -10.82 16.40 24.02
C LEU A 828 -11.05 17.64 23.14
N GLU A 829 -12.20 18.30 23.27
CA GLU A 829 -12.56 19.48 22.45
C GLU A 829 -12.40 19.22 20.95
N VAL A 830 -12.84 18.03 20.50
CA VAL A 830 -12.70 17.61 19.09
C VAL A 830 -13.43 18.59 18.18
N VAL A 831 -12.76 18.98 17.09
CA VAL A 831 -13.32 19.69 15.95
C VAL A 831 -12.91 18.95 14.68
N GLY A 832 -13.86 18.26 14.06
CA GLY A 832 -13.62 17.32 12.96
C GLY A 832 -13.83 15.87 13.39
N LEU A 833 -13.03 14.95 12.84
CA LEU A 833 -13.16 13.51 13.07
C LEU A 833 -12.60 13.06 14.43
N LEU A 834 -13.26 12.06 15.00
CA LEU A 834 -12.80 11.27 16.13
C LEU A 834 -13.10 9.80 15.88
N ASN A 835 -12.07 8.98 16.00
CA ASN A 835 -12.18 7.53 16.12
C ASN A 835 -11.95 7.11 17.58
N VAL A 836 -12.77 6.20 18.11
CA VAL A 836 -12.57 5.62 19.44
C VAL A 836 -12.68 4.10 19.36
N GLN A 837 -11.71 3.41 19.96
CA GLN A 837 -11.68 1.96 20.05
C GLN A 837 -12.12 1.50 21.44
N PHE A 838 -12.99 0.49 21.47
CA PHE A 838 -13.52 -0.11 22.68
C PHE A 838 -13.34 -1.63 22.67
N ALA A 839 -13.26 -2.21 23.86
CA ALA A 839 -13.41 -3.64 24.10
C ALA A 839 -14.69 -3.89 24.90
N VAL A 840 -15.53 -4.82 24.45
CA VAL A 840 -16.78 -5.21 25.11
C VAL A 840 -16.64 -6.62 25.66
N LYS A 841 -16.71 -6.76 26.99
CA LYS A 841 -16.65 -8.05 27.67
C LYS A 841 -17.85 -8.22 28.57
N GLN A 842 -18.68 -9.24 28.29
CA GLN A 842 -19.90 -9.55 29.06
C GLN A 842 -20.83 -8.34 29.22
N GLY A 843 -20.94 -7.49 28.20
CA GLY A 843 -21.75 -6.26 28.21
C GLY A 843 -21.09 -5.06 28.89
N GLN A 844 -19.91 -5.20 29.48
CA GLN A 844 -19.12 -4.08 29.99
C GLN A 844 -18.23 -3.50 28.89
N VAL A 845 -18.30 -2.18 28.71
CA VAL A 845 -17.52 -1.43 27.71
C VAL A 845 -16.26 -0.85 28.37
N PHE A 846 -15.11 -1.12 27.78
CA PHE A 846 -13.81 -0.57 28.15
C PHE A 846 -13.25 0.23 26.98
N VAL A 847 -12.73 1.44 27.23
CA VAL A 847 -12.03 2.21 26.20
C VAL A 847 -10.59 1.74 26.07
N ILE A 848 -10.14 1.54 24.83
CA ILE A 848 -8.77 1.16 24.48
C ILE A 848 -7.95 2.44 24.22
N GLU A 849 -8.38 3.22 23.23
CA GLU A 849 -7.76 4.47 22.80
C GLU A 849 -8.76 5.38 22.09
N ALA A 850 -8.40 6.66 21.94
CA ALA A 850 -9.09 7.62 21.11
C ALA A 850 -8.11 8.32 20.17
N ASN A 851 -8.54 8.52 18.94
CA ASN A 851 -7.76 9.07 17.84
C ASN A 851 -8.51 10.30 17.30
N PRO A 852 -8.21 11.53 17.77
CA PRO A 852 -8.88 12.77 17.36
C PRO A 852 -8.43 13.23 15.96
N ARG A 853 -8.58 12.34 14.98
CA ARG A 853 -8.17 12.44 13.58
C ARG A 853 -8.97 11.46 12.73
N ALA A 854 -8.76 11.48 11.42
CA ALA A 854 -9.27 10.42 10.55
C ALA A 854 -8.66 9.06 10.92
N SER A 855 -9.51 8.03 10.86
CA SER A 855 -9.14 6.61 10.93
C SER A 855 -9.18 6.00 9.55
N ARG A 856 -8.56 4.82 9.40
CA ARG A 856 -8.62 4.05 8.15
C ARG A 856 -10.03 3.53 7.81
N THR A 857 -10.93 3.50 8.79
CA THR A 857 -12.31 3.01 8.61
C THR A 857 -13.25 4.06 8.00
N VAL A 858 -12.84 5.33 7.94
CA VAL A 858 -13.64 6.43 7.39
C VAL A 858 -14.18 6.16 5.98
N PRO A 859 -13.39 5.68 4.99
CA PRO A 859 -13.91 5.36 3.66
C PRO A 859 -14.96 4.24 3.71
N PHE A 860 -14.68 3.15 4.43
CA PHE A 860 -15.63 2.03 4.59
C PHE A 860 -16.94 2.49 5.22
N VAL A 861 -16.89 3.31 6.28
CA VAL A 861 -18.09 3.89 6.92
C VAL A 861 -18.84 4.79 5.93
N ALA A 862 -18.13 5.58 5.13
CA ALA A 862 -18.75 6.45 4.13
C ALA A 862 -19.51 5.63 3.08
N LYS A 863 -18.92 4.56 2.55
CA LYS A 863 -19.57 3.65 1.59
C LYS A 863 -20.72 2.86 2.23
N ALA A 864 -20.59 2.44 3.47
CA ALA A 864 -21.64 1.70 4.17
C ALA A 864 -22.86 2.55 4.51
N THR A 865 -22.67 3.83 4.84
CA THR A 865 -23.73 4.70 5.38
C THR A 865 -24.24 5.77 4.39
N GLY A 866 -23.50 6.03 3.32
CA GLY A 866 -23.78 7.09 2.35
C GLY A 866 -23.38 8.50 2.81
N VAL A 867 -22.72 8.65 3.96
CA VAL A 867 -22.25 9.94 4.47
C VAL A 867 -20.76 10.10 4.20
N GLN A 868 -20.37 11.06 3.36
CA GLN A 868 -18.97 11.39 3.08
C GLN A 868 -18.33 12.12 4.28
N LEU A 869 -18.00 11.36 5.34
CA LEU A 869 -17.51 11.87 6.63
C LEU A 869 -16.29 12.79 6.49
N ALA A 870 -15.36 12.50 5.57
CA ALA A 870 -14.19 13.33 5.32
C ALA A 870 -14.56 14.73 4.78
N LYS A 871 -15.53 14.82 3.85
CA LYS A 871 -16.05 16.11 3.34
C LYS A 871 -16.66 16.93 4.48
N VAL A 872 -17.54 16.31 5.28
CA VAL A 872 -18.19 16.95 6.44
C VAL A 872 -17.14 17.46 7.43
N ALA A 873 -16.16 16.62 7.78
CA ALA A 873 -15.12 16.96 8.74
C ALA A 873 -14.23 18.11 8.25
N ALA A 874 -13.86 18.13 6.97
CA ALA A 874 -13.06 19.21 6.39
C ALA A 874 -13.77 20.57 6.52
N ARG A 875 -15.07 20.62 6.23
CA ARG A 875 -15.89 21.84 6.37
C ARG A 875 -16.03 22.28 7.83
N VAL A 876 -16.19 21.34 8.75
CA VAL A 876 -16.19 21.60 10.20
C VAL A 876 -14.86 22.19 10.65
N MET A 877 -13.73 21.61 10.21
CA MET A 877 -12.39 22.12 10.53
C MET A 877 -12.13 23.52 9.93
N ALA A 878 -12.79 23.87 8.83
CA ALA A 878 -12.76 25.21 8.24
C ALA A 878 -13.70 26.23 8.93
N GLY A 879 -14.53 25.80 9.88
CA GLY A 879 -15.33 26.67 10.75
C GLY A 879 -16.84 26.67 10.49
N GLU A 880 -17.36 25.79 9.64
CA GLU A 880 -18.80 25.57 9.49
C GLU A 880 -19.34 24.64 10.59
N THR A 881 -20.62 24.77 10.95
CA THR A 881 -21.27 23.90 11.95
C THR A 881 -21.99 22.73 11.31
N LEU A 882 -22.18 21.64 12.05
CA LEU A 882 -22.94 20.48 11.55
C LEU A 882 -24.38 20.85 11.21
N LYS A 883 -24.95 21.79 11.95
CA LYS A 883 -26.26 22.38 11.67
C LYS A 883 -26.30 23.08 10.31
N GLU A 884 -25.34 23.94 10.00
CA GLU A 884 -25.26 24.63 8.70
C GLU A 884 -25.11 23.62 7.55
N LEU A 885 -24.25 22.62 7.71
CA LEU A 885 -24.04 21.57 6.71
C LEU A 885 -25.34 20.78 6.43
N ARG A 886 -26.11 20.49 7.48
CA ARG A 886 -27.44 19.85 7.35
C ARG A 886 -28.44 20.76 6.62
N GLU A 887 -28.46 22.05 6.94
CA GLU A 887 -29.34 23.03 6.28
C GLU A 887 -28.99 23.24 4.80
N MET A 888 -27.72 23.07 4.43
CA MET A 888 -27.23 23.14 3.04
C MET A 888 -27.34 21.82 2.26
N GLY A 889 -27.66 20.70 2.94
CA GLY A 889 -27.69 19.37 2.33
C GLY A 889 -26.31 18.70 2.15
N ALA A 890 -25.25 19.30 2.67
CA ALA A 890 -23.89 18.73 2.69
C ALA A 890 -23.71 17.63 3.76
N LEU A 891 -24.65 17.50 4.70
CA LEU A 891 -24.73 16.42 5.67
C LEU A 891 -26.05 15.63 5.49
N PRO A 892 -26.06 14.55 4.69
CA PRO A 892 -27.22 13.69 4.55
C PRO A 892 -27.43 12.81 5.80
N GLU A 893 -28.65 12.29 5.96
CA GLU A 893 -28.96 11.33 7.03
C GLU A 893 -28.31 9.96 6.74
N PRO A 894 -27.59 9.36 7.69
CA PRO A 894 -26.91 8.09 7.48
C PRO A 894 -27.89 6.94 7.32
N ILE A 895 -27.63 6.08 6.34
CA ILE A 895 -28.42 4.87 6.10
C ILE A 895 -27.92 3.77 7.04
N ARG A 896 -28.82 3.31 7.91
CA ARG A 896 -28.52 2.34 9.00
C ARG A 896 -29.35 1.06 8.92
N GLU A 897 -30.29 0.98 7.99
CA GLU A 897 -31.20 -0.16 7.82
C GLU A 897 -31.21 -0.63 6.36
N GLY A 898 -31.50 -1.91 6.13
CA GLY A 898 -31.69 -2.48 4.80
C GLY A 898 -30.52 -3.30 4.25
N HIS A 899 -29.32 -3.12 4.80
CA HIS A 899 -28.11 -3.89 4.47
C HIS A 899 -27.13 -3.99 5.64
N VAL A 900 -26.16 -4.89 5.47
CA VAL A 900 -24.97 -5.08 6.29
C VAL A 900 -23.77 -4.95 5.37
N ALA A 901 -22.78 -4.19 5.81
CA ALA A 901 -21.48 -4.09 5.18
C ALA A 901 -20.43 -4.77 6.07
N VAL A 902 -19.58 -5.59 5.48
CA VAL A 902 -18.45 -6.27 6.15
C VAL A 902 -17.17 -5.89 5.44
N LYS A 903 -16.22 -5.32 6.18
CA LYS A 903 -14.84 -5.13 5.73
C LYS A 903 -14.02 -6.36 6.08
N GLU A 904 -13.16 -6.79 5.18
CA GLU A 904 -12.13 -7.82 5.41
C GLU A 904 -10.75 -7.28 5.01
N ALA A 905 -9.71 -7.69 5.73
CA ALA A 905 -8.32 -7.32 5.49
C ALA A 905 -7.63 -8.26 4.49
N VAL A 906 -6.68 -7.73 3.72
CA VAL A 906 -5.84 -8.52 2.80
C VAL A 906 -4.40 -8.51 3.28
N LEU A 907 -3.83 -9.70 3.46
CA LEU A 907 -2.55 -9.93 4.12
C LEU A 907 -1.45 -10.30 3.10
N PRO A 908 -0.21 -9.79 3.25
CA PRO A 908 0.85 -9.97 2.26
C PRO A 908 1.58 -11.33 2.34
N PHE A 909 1.07 -12.31 3.10
CA PHE A 909 1.81 -13.53 3.42
C PHE A 909 2.20 -14.36 2.20
N GLN A 910 1.45 -14.30 1.10
CA GLN A 910 1.81 -14.97 -0.15
C GLN A 910 3.14 -14.45 -0.76
N ARG A 911 3.50 -13.20 -0.46
CA ARG A 911 4.77 -12.59 -0.90
C ARG A 911 5.94 -12.95 0.02
N PHE A 912 5.65 -13.36 1.26
CA PHE A 912 6.63 -13.67 2.29
C PHE A 912 6.38 -15.08 2.86
N PRO A 913 6.66 -16.14 2.09
CA PRO A 913 6.31 -17.50 2.48
C PRO A 913 6.92 -17.93 3.81
N ASP A 914 8.09 -17.40 4.17
CA ASP A 914 8.81 -17.74 5.41
C ASP A 914 8.27 -17.03 6.66
N VAL A 915 7.29 -16.12 6.51
CA VAL A 915 6.66 -15.39 7.62
C VAL A 915 5.47 -16.16 8.16
N ASP A 916 5.36 -16.26 9.50
CA ASP A 916 4.20 -16.89 10.15
C ASP A 916 2.93 -16.06 9.95
N THR A 917 1.86 -16.69 9.49
CA THR A 917 0.57 -16.04 9.16
C THR A 917 -0.33 -15.77 10.36
N VAL A 918 0.19 -15.90 11.58
CA VAL A 918 -0.55 -15.58 12.81
C VAL A 918 -0.87 -14.10 12.86
N LEU A 919 -2.14 -13.80 13.10
CA LEU A 919 -2.62 -12.47 13.46
C LEU A 919 -2.27 -12.14 14.91
N GLY A 920 -2.04 -10.87 15.19
CA GLY A 920 -1.69 -10.41 16.53
C GLY A 920 -1.94 -8.92 16.71
N PRO A 921 -1.39 -8.32 17.77
CA PRO A 921 -1.65 -6.93 18.12
C PRO A 921 -0.91 -5.93 17.20
N GLU A 922 -0.05 -6.39 16.30
CA GLU A 922 0.64 -5.58 15.29
C GLU A 922 0.00 -5.82 13.92
N MET A 923 -0.37 -4.72 13.24
CA MET A 923 -1.01 -4.75 11.92
C MET A 923 -0.03 -5.19 10.83
N ARG A 924 -0.49 -6.08 9.94
CA ARG A 924 0.28 -6.60 8.79
C ARG A 924 -0.46 -6.49 7.45
N SER A 925 -1.75 -6.18 7.44
CA SER A 925 -2.53 -6.06 6.21
C SER A 925 -2.06 -4.89 5.32
N THR A 926 -2.18 -5.07 4.02
CA THR A 926 -1.81 -4.06 3.02
C THR A 926 -3.01 -3.33 2.43
N GLY A 927 -4.19 -3.93 2.51
CA GLY A 927 -5.43 -3.37 1.96
C GLY A 927 -6.66 -4.03 2.55
N GLU A 928 -7.83 -3.64 2.03
CA GLU A 928 -9.13 -4.10 2.48
C GLU A 928 -10.11 -4.28 1.32
N VAL A 929 -11.13 -5.09 1.58
CA VAL A 929 -12.29 -5.29 0.70
C VAL A 929 -13.58 -5.12 1.49
N MET A 930 -14.68 -4.85 0.79
CA MET A 930 -16.01 -4.76 1.37
C MET A 930 -16.96 -5.75 0.70
N GLY A 931 -17.67 -6.52 1.53
CA GLY A 931 -18.85 -7.27 1.13
C GLY A 931 -20.10 -6.54 1.63
N ILE A 932 -21.11 -6.37 0.77
CA ILE A 932 -22.37 -5.72 1.12
C ILE A 932 -23.56 -6.56 0.67
N ASP A 933 -24.47 -6.85 1.59
CA ASP A 933 -25.72 -7.57 1.31
C ASP A 933 -26.76 -7.33 2.41
N LYS A 934 -27.93 -7.97 2.34
CA LYS A 934 -29.05 -7.80 3.27
C LYS A 934 -28.81 -8.41 4.65
N THR A 935 -27.91 -9.38 4.75
CA THR A 935 -27.63 -10.13 5.99
C THR A 935 -26.14 -10.22 6.22
N PHE A 936 -25.75 -10.40 7.48
CA PHE A 936 -24.35 -10.52 7.87
C PHE A 936 -23.66 -11.70 7.19
N GLY A 937 -24.28 -12.89 7.13
CA GLY A 937 -23.65 -14.07 6.55
C GLY A 937 -23.34 -13.91 5.06
N LEU A 938 -24.26 -13.34 4.28
CA LEU A 938 -24.04 -13.06 2.85
C LEU A 938 -22.96 -11.98 2.64
N ALA A 939 -23.00 -10.88 3.41
CA ALA A 939 -21.99 -9.83 3.34
C ALA A 939 -20.59 -10.35 3.74
N PHE A 940 -20.51 -11.19 4.77
CA PHE A 940 -19.28 -11.85 5.20
C PHE A 940 -18.77 -12.83 4.12
N ALA A 941 -19.64 -13.65 3.52
CA ALA A 941 -19.24 -14.54 2.43
C ALA A 941 -18.65 -13.76 1.25
N LYS A 942 -19.27 -12.64 0.85
CA LYS A 942 -18.72 -11.75 -0.18
C LYS A 942 -17.36 -11.18 0.22
N SER A 943 -17.19 -10.71 1.45
CA SER A 943 -15.89 -10.15 1.88
C SER A 943 -14.77 -11.20 1.87
N GLN A 944 -15.05 -12.45 2.28
CA GLN A 944 -14.08 -13.54 2.21
C GLN A 944 -13.66 -13.88 0.78
N ILE A 945 -14.62 -13.94 -0.16
CA ILE A 945 -14.33 -14.19 -1.58
C ILE A 945 -13.48 -13.04 -2.12
N ALA A 946 -13.87 -11.79 -1.86
CA ALA A 946 -13.15 -10.61 -2.33
C ALA A 946 -11.71 -10.51 -1.79
N ALA A 947 -11.44 -11.01 -0.59
CA ALA A 947 -10.10 -11.01 0.02
C ALA A 947 -9.17 -12.10 -0.57
N GLY A 948 -9.67 -12.96 -1.46
CA GLY A 948 -8.92 -14.07 -2.06
C GLY A 948 -8.91 -15.35 -1.22
N GLU A 949 -9.70 -15.41 -0.15
CA GLU A 949 -9.82 -16.55 0.77
C GLU A 949 -11.24 -17.17 0.72
N GLY A 950 -11.73 -17.42 -0.50
CA GLY A 950 -13.08 -17.96 -0.71
C GLY A 950 -13.39 -19.19 0.15
N LEU A 951 -14.52 -19.16 0.86
CA LEU A 951 -14.94 -20.26 1.73
C LEU A 951 -15.37 -21.47 0.90
N PRO A 952 -14.95 -22.70 1.26
CA PRO A 952 -15.35 -23.88 0.50
C PRO A 952 -16.84 -24.18 0.72
N ILE A 953 -17.51 -24.70 -0.31
CA ILE A 953 -18.92 -25.14 -0.24
C ILE A 953 -19.07 -26.65 0.04
N GLY A 954 -17.96 -27.35 0.31
CA GLY A 954 -17.94 -28.77 0.66
C GLY A 954 -16.53 -29.30 0.85
N GLY A 955 -16.42 -30.56 1.31
CA GLY A 955 -15.14 -31.23 1.55
C GLY A 955 -14.79 -31.38 3.03
N THR A 956 -13.49 -31.41 3.35
CA THR A 956 -12.99 -31.64 4.70
C THR A 956 -12.43 -30.38 5.32
N ILE A 957 -12.81 -30.09 6.56
CA ILE A 957 -12.27 -28.99 7.38
C ILE A 957 -11.32 -29.58 8.41
N PHE A 958 -10.13 -29.00 8.54
CA PHE A 958 -9.16 -29.42 9.55
C PHE A 958 -9.19 -28.50 10.78
N PHE A 959 -9.39 -29.08 11.97
CA PHE A 959 -9.44 -28.39 13.25
C PHE A 959 -8.22 -28.69 14.13
N SER A 960 -7.55 -27.64 14.59
CA SER A 960 -6.53 -27.72 15.63
C SER A 960 -6.65 -26.54 16.57
N LEU A 961 -7.33 -26.75 17.70
CA LEU A 961 -7.71 -25.71 18.65
C LEU A 961 -6.85 -25.75 19.92
N ALA A 962 -6.48 -24.58 20.43
CA ALA A 962 -5.97 -24.43 21.78
C ALA A 962 -7.03 -24.82 22.82
N ASP A 963 -6.60 -25.22 24.03
CA ASP A 963 -7.52 -25.76 25.03
C ASP A 963 -8.61 -24.77 25.46
N ARG A 964 -8.30 -23.47 25.51
CA ARG A 964 -9.24 -22.39 25.85
C ARG A 964 -10.34 -22.21 24.80
N ASP A 965 -10.04 -22.52 23.54
CA ASP A 965 -10.88 -22.27 22.39
C ASP A 965 -11.83 -23.42 22.08
N LYS A 966 -11.62 -24.58 22.71
CA LYS A 966 -12.37 -25.82 22.42
C LYS A 966 -13.87 -25.67 22.64
N GLU A 967 -14.29 -25.00 23.71
CA GLU A 967 -15.71 -24.84 24.04
C GLU A 967 -16.43 -24.00 22.99
N GLN A 968 -15.88 -22.84 22.62
CA GLN A 968 -16.44 -21.99 21.58
C GLN A 968 -16.33 -22.65 20.19
N GLY A 969 -15.22 -23.33 19.91
CA GLY A 969 -14.98 -24.02 18.64
C GLY A 969 -15.92 -25.20 18.39
N LEU A 970 -16.50 -25.78 19.44
CA LEU A 970 -17.53 -26.82 19.33
C LEU A 970 -18.77 -26.32 18.56
N GLU A 971 -19.15 -25.05 18.75
CA GLU A 971 -20.30 -24.48 18.05
C GLU A 971 -20.04 -24.40 16.54
N ALA A 972 -18.88 -23.87 16.14
CA ALA A 972 -18.48 -23.81 14.75
C ALA A 972 -18.43 -25.22 14.12
N ALA A 973 -17.81 -26.18 14.80
CA ALA A 973 -17.72 -27.57 14.34
C ALA A 973 -19.10 -28.22 14.13
N LYS A 974 -20.07 -27.98 15.04
CA LYS A 974 -21.45 -28.47 14.89
C LYS A 974 -22.14 -27.89 13.65
N ARG A 975 -21.97 -26.60 13.40
CA ARG A 975 -22.54 -25.92 12.21
C ARG A 975 -21.95 -26.49 10.92
N PHE A 976 -20.63 -26.62 10.83
CA PHE A 976 -19.99 -27.20 9.65
C PHE A 976 -20.44 -28.63 9.36
N VAL A 977 -20.56 -29.48 10.38
CA VAL A 977 -21.10 -30.85 10.19
C VAL A 977 -22.56 -30.82 9.74
N ALA A 978 -23.37 -29.88 10.24
CA ALA A 978 -24.76 -29.72 9.77
C ALA A 978 -24.85 -29.30 8.31
N LEU A 979 -23.85 -28.55 7.81
CA LEU A 979 -23.69 -28.19 6.39
C LEU A 979 -23.12 -29.33 5.52
N GLY A 980 -22.74 -30.46 6.13
CA GLY A 980 -22.27 -31.65 5.42
C GLY A 980 -20.76 -31.75 5.24
N PHE A 981 -19.96 -30.94 5.94
CA PHE A 981 -18.50 -31.07 5.93
C PHE A 981 -18.02 -32.27 6.75
N ALA A 982 -16.99 -32.93 6.24
CA ALA A 982 -16.20 -33.87 7.02
C ALA A 982 -15.21 -33.10 7.92
N LEU A 983 -14.93 -33.62 9.11
CA LEU A 983 -13.93 -33.03 10.01
C LEU A 983 -12.69 -33.91 10.13
N ALA A 984 -11.52 -33.29 9.96
CA ALA A 984 -10.24 -33.81 10.40
C ALA A 984 -9.77 -32.98 11.61
N ALA A 985 -9.12 -33.59 12.60
CA ALA A 985 -8.62 -32.80 13.75
C ALA A 985 -7.39 -33.44 14.41
N THR A 986 -6.58 -32.60 15.08
CA THR A 986 -5.49 -33.10 15.94
C THR A 986 -6.06 -33.91 17.12
N SER A 987 -5.31 -34.90 17.60
CA SER A 987 -5.74 -35.85 18.65
C SER A 987 -6.54 -35.21 19.81
N GLY A 988 -6.00 -34.16 20.43
CA GLY A 988 -6.64 -33.48 21.56
C GLY A 988 -7.88 -32.66 21.21
N THR A 989 -8.00 -32.17 19.98
CA THR A 989 -9.22 -31.51 19.49
C THR A 989 -10.27 -32.56 19.08
N ALA A 990 -9.85 -33.64 18.44
CA ALA A 990 -10.72 -34.75 18.02
C ALA A 990 -11.42 -35.44 19.20
N GLU A 991 -10.68 -35.70 20.28
CA GLU A 991 -11.23 -36.31 21.50
C GLU A 991 -12.29 -35.42 22.14
N PHE A 992 -12.03 -34.11 22.22
CA PHE A 992 -12.97 -33.14 22.79
C PHE A 992 -14.25 -33.03 21.95
N LEU A 993 -14.14 -32.92 20.63
CA LEU A 993 -15.28 -32.83 19.72
C LEU A 993 -16.13 -34.11 19.76
N SER A 994 -15.48 -35.28 19.70
CA SER A 994 -16.16 -36.59 19.75
C SER A 994 -16.92 -36.79 21.06
N SER A 995 -16.32 -36.39 22.19
CA SER A 995 -16.96 -36.47 23.51
C SER A 995 -18.20 -35.57 23.63
N ASN A 996 -18.32 -34.55 22.78
CA ASN A 996 -19.44 -33.62 22.72
C ASN A 996 -20.40 -33.88 21.53
N GLY A 997 -20.33 -35.09 20.94
CA GLY A 997 -21.27 -35.55 19.92
C GLY A 997 -20.98 -35.07 18.49
N VAL A 998 -19.78 -34.55 18.23
CA VAL A 998 -19.33 -34.18 16.88
C VAL A 998 -18.38 -35.25 16.35
N GLN A 999 -18.77 -35.95 15.30
CA GLN A 999 -17.95 -37.01 14.70
C GLN A 999 -16.75 -36.40 13.94
N VAL A 1000 -15.55 -36.88 14.24
CA VAL A 1000 -14.32 -36.56 13.51
C VAL A 1000 -13.91 -37.78 12.68
N GLU A 1001 -13.82 -37.62 11.36
CA GLU A 1001 -13.55 -38.73 10.44
C GLU A 1001 -12.07 -39.10 10.40
N THR A 1002 -11.20 -38.09 10.47
CA THR A 1002 -9.75 -38.26 10.38
C THR A 1002 -9.07 -37.67 11.62
N VAL A 1003 -8.42 -38.51 12.42
CA VAL A 1003 -7.60 -38.06 13.54
C VAL A 1003 -6.15 -37.94 13.08
N VAL A 1004 -5.58 -36.75 13.26
CA VAL A 1004 -4.23 -36.40 12.82
C VAL A 1004 -3.30 -36.34 14.03
N ALA A 1005 -2.12 -36.96 13.90
CA ALA A 1005 -1.09 -36.92 14.95
C ALA A 1005 -0.41 -35.55 15.02
N LYS A 1006 0.11 -35.19 16.19
CA LYS A 1006 0.95 -33.98 16.32
C LYS A 1006 2.33 -34.23 15.73
N LEU A 1007 2.85 -33.25 14.97
CA LEU A 1007 4.18 -33.32 14.34
C LEU A 1007 5.33 -33.46 15.35
N SER A 1008 5.09 -33.05 16.60
CA SER A 1008 6.04 -33.06 17.72
C SER A 1008 6.08 -34.36 18.54
N GLU A 1009 5.21 -35.35 18.27
CA GLU A 1009 5.19 -36.61 19.04
C GLU A 1009 6.34 -37.57 18.61
N GLU A 1010 7.37 -37.69 19.47
CA GLU A 1010 8.42 -38.71 19.34
C GLU A 1010 7.88 -40.10 19.70
N GLY A 1011 7.77 -40.97 18.70
CA GLY A 1011 7.33 -42.36 18.87
C GLY A 1011 6.47 -42.83 17.71
N ARG A 1012 7.06 -42.94 16.51
CA ARG A 1012 6.39 -43.45 15.31
C ARG A 1012 6.09 -44.95 15.42
N GLU A 1013 5.14 -45.33 16.26
CA GLU A 1013 4.37 -46.57 16.04
C GLU A 1013 3.05 -46.21 15.35
N ILE A 1014 3.13 -46.39 14.03
CA ILE A 1014 2.10 -46.40 13.00
C ILE A 1014 0.75 -46.88 13.55
N SER A 1015 -0.10 -45.96 13.99
CA SER A 1015 -1.54 -46.23 14.14
C SER A 1015 -2.44 -45.28 13.33
N ALA A 1016 -1.88 -44.34 12.56
CA ALA A 1016 -2.64 -43.62 11.54
C ALA A 1016 -1.84 -43.11 10.31
N GLY A 1017 -0.54 -42.81 10.42
CA GLY A 1017 0.31 -42.50 9.25
C GLY A 1017 -0.10 -41.28 8.40
N VAL A 1018 -0.88 -40.36 8.96
CA VAL A 1018 -1.41 -39.18 8.25
C VAL A 1018 -1.02 -37.91 9.02
N ASP A 1019 -0.32 -37.00 8.35
CA ASP A 1019 0.08 -35.68 8.85
C ASP A 1019 -0.83 -34.56 8.29
N ALA A 1020 -1.04 -33.50 9.07
CA ALA A 1020 -1.85 -32.35 8.67
C ALA A 1020 -1.25 -31.65 7.44
N VAL A 1021 0.08 -31.52 7.39
CA VAL A 1021 0.78 -30.90 6.26
C VAL A 1021 0.62 -31.76 5.00
N GLU A 1022 0.70 -33.09 5.12
CA GLU A 1022 0.45 -34.01 4.01
C GLU A 1022 -0.99 -33.96 3.51
N LEU A 1023 -1.99 -33.87 4.41
CA LEU A 1023 -3.40 -33.75 4.03
C LEU A 1023 -3.70 -32.46 3.28
N ILE A 1024 -3.13 -31.34 3.74
CA ILE A 1024 -3.24 -30.03 3.09
C ILE A 1024 -2.57 -30.09 1.72
N GLY A 1025 -1.33 -30.59 1.64
CA GLY A 1025 -0.59 -30.70 0.38
C GLY A 1025 -1.21 -31.67 -0.63
N ALA A 1026 -1.91 -32.70 -0.16
CA ALA A 1026 -2.68 -33.62 -1.00
C ALA A 1026 -4.06 -33.05 -1.44
N GLY A 1027 -4.40 -31.82 -1.05
CA GLY A 1027 -5.66 -31.17 -1.38
C GLY A 1027 -6.91 -31.78 -0.73
N GLN A 1028 -6.74 -32.60 0.31
CA GLN A 1028 -7.82 -33.28 1.02
C GLN A 1028 -8.52 -32.36 2.03
N VAL A 1029 -7.83 -31.32 2.51
CA VAL A 1029 -8.39 -30.27 3.37
C VAL A 1029 -8.75 -29.06 2.52
N LYS A 1030 -9.94 -28.49 2.74
CA LYS A 1030 -10.45 -27.31 2.02
C LYS A 1030 -10.55 -26.05 2.87
N LEU A 1031 -10.48 -26.19 4.20
CA LEU A 1031 -10.43 -25.09 5.16
C LEU A 1031 -9.66 -25.55 6.39
N VAL A 1032 -8.83 -24.66 6.94
CA VAL A 1032 -8.12 -24.89 8.20
C VAL A 1032 -8.66 -23.94 9.27
N VAL A 1033 -8.96 -24.49 10.44
CA VAL A 1033 -9.25 -23.73 11.67
C VAL A 1033 -8.16 -24.05 12.67
N ASN A 1034 -7.20 -23.12 12.85
CA ASN A 1034 -6.06 -23.32 13.73
C ASN A 1034 -5.88 -22.15 14.69
N THR A 1035 -6.26 -22.33 15.95
CA THR A 1035 -5.98 -21.31 16.99
C THR A 1035 -4.59 -21.54 17.59
N PRO A 1036 -3.69 -20.53 17.56
CA PRO A 1036 -2.30 -20.70 17.98
C PRO A 1036 -2.14 -20.81 19.50
N ARG A 1037 -1.08 -21.51 19.96
CA ARG A 1037 -0.64 -21.54 21.36
C ARG A 1037 0.89 -21.36 21.42
N GLY A 1038 1.35 -20.24 22.00
CA GLY A 1038 2.77 -19.89 22.11
C GLY A 1038 3.42 -19.48 20.78
N ARG A 1039 4.55 -18.76 20.85
CA ARG A 1039 5.33 -18.28 19.69
C ARG A 1039 6.41 -19.28 19.29
N GLY A 1040 6.67 -19.43 17.98
CA GLY A 1040 7.91 -20.01 17.48
C GLY A 1040 7.81 -20.86 16.20
N PRO A 1041 8.85 -20.83 15.33
CA PRO A 1041 8.89 -21.50 14.01
C PRO A 1041 8.96 -23.03 14.08
N ARG A 1042 9.07 -23.60 15.28
CA ARG A 1042 9.12 -25.05 15.52
C ARG A 1042 7.81 -25.63 16.07
N SER A 1043 6.77 -24.81 16.22
CA SER A 1043 5.47 -25.29 16.68
C SER A 1043 4.71 -26.02 15.56
N ASP A 1044 3.90 -27.01 15.92
CA ASP A 1044 3.08 -27.75 14.95
C ASP A 1044 2.08 -26.82 14.22
N GLY A 1045 1.54 -25.81 14.92
CA GLY A 1045 0.65 -24.81 14.35
C GLY A 1045 1.29 -23.97 13.25
N HIS A 1046 2.56 -23.56 13.44
CA HIS A 1046 3.30 -22.82 12.42
C HIS A 1046 3.42 -23.60 11.11
N ARG A 1047 3.73 -24.89 11.19
CA ARG A 1047 3.85 -25.76 10.01
C ARG A 1047 2.52 -25.93 9.27
N ILE A 1048 1.42 -26.03 10.02
CA ILE A 1048 0.07 -26.16 9.46
C ILE A 1048 -0.29 -24.88 8.68
N ARG A 1049 -0.11 -23.70 9.28
CA ARG A 1049 -0.40 -22.42 8.63
C ARG A 1049 0.47 -22.14 7.41
N PHE A 1050 1.75 -22.49 7.49
CA PHE A 1050 2.67 -22.44 6.35
C PHE A 1050 2.18 -23.33 5.20
N ALA A 1051 1.76 -24.56 5.51
CA ALA A 1051 1.21 -25.48 4.52
C ALA A 1051 -0.09 -24.94 3.89
N SER A 1052 -0.99 -24.36 4.69
CA SER A 1052 -2.21 -23.72 4.20
C SER A 1052 -1.91 -22.62 3.18
N THR A 1053 -0.96 -21.74 3.50
CA THR A 1053 -0.53 -20.65 2.62
C THR A 1053 0.09 -21.18 1.33
N ALA A 1054 1.00 -22.15 1.44
CA ALA A 1054 1.68 -22.75 0.29
C ALA A 1054 0.72 -23.46 -0.67
N HIS A 1055 -0.37 -24.04 -0.16
CA HIS A 1055 -1.36 -24.80 -0.94
C HIS A 1055 -2.67 -24.04 -1.19
N LYS A 1056 -2.72 -22.73 -0.92
CA LYS A 1056 -3.90 -21.88 -1.12
C LYS A 1056 -5.17 -22.43 -0.44
N VAL A 1057 -5.01 -22.95 0.78
CA VAL A 1057 -6.14 -23.40 1.61
C VAL A 1057 -6.43 -22.29 2.64
N PRO A 1058 -7.65 -21.71 2.67
CA PRO A 1058 -8.01 -20.68 3.64
C PRO A 1058 -7.76 -21.14 5.08
N CYS A 1059 -7.28 -20.23 5.93
CA CYS A 1059 -6.81 -20.56 7.27
C CYS A 1059 -7.29 -19.57 8.32
N LEU A 1060 -8.34 -19.95 9.05
CA LEU A 1060 -8.92 -19.14 10.12
C LEU A 1060 -8.15 -19.37 11.42
N THR A 1061 -7.58 -18.29 11.98
CA THR A 1061 -6.75 -18.36 13.19
C THR A 1061 -7.49 -18.06 14.49
N THR A 1062 -8.76 -17.67 14.41
CA THR A 1062 -9.62 -17.38 15.57
C THR A 1062 -10.91 -18.21 15.54
N VAL A 1063 -11.48 -18.49 16.71
CA VAL A 1063 -12.78 -19.18 16.77
C VAL A 1063 -13.91 -18.29 16.27
N ALA A 1064 -13.82 -16.98 16.52
CA ALA A 1064 -14.82 -16.02 16.09
C ALA A 1064 -14.94 -15.98 14.56
N ALA A 1065 -13.81 -15.94 13.84
CA ALA A 1065 -13.78 -16.08 12.39
C ALA A 1065 -14.37 -17.43 11.93
N ALA A 1066 -14.07 -18.54 12.62
CA ALA A 1066 -14.66 -19.85 12.30
C ALA A 1066 -16.19 -19.88 12.48
N ARG A 1067 -16.74 -19.16 13.46
CA ARG A 1067 -18.20 -19.02 13.66
C ARG A 1067 -18.81 -18.13 12.57
N ALA A 1068 -18.19 -17.00 12.25
CA ALA A 1068 -18.62 -16.11 11.17
C ALA A 1068 -18.64 -16.85 9.82
N ALA A 1069 -17.59 -17.61 9.51
CA ALA A 1069 -17.51 -18.44 8.31
C ALA A 1069 -18.61 -19.50 8.25
N ALA A 1070 -18.91 -20.16 9.37
CA ALA A 1070 -20.00 -21.14 9.41
C ALA A 1070 -21.38 -20.49 9.16
N VAL A 1071 -21.63 -19.30 9.69
CA VAL A 1071 -22.85 -18.52 9.43
C VAL A 1071 -22.91 -18.07 7.97
N GLY A 1072 -21.80 -17.56 7.43
CA GLY A 1072 -21.70 -17.15 6.03
C GLY A 1072 -21.99 -18.28 5.05
N LEU A 1073 -21.43 -19.47 5.30
CA LEU A 1073 -21.72 -20.67 4.50
C LEU A 1073 -23.18 -21.13 4.63
N GLU A 1074 -23.76 -21.10 5.82
CA GLU A 1074 -25.16 -21.48 6.04
C GLU A 1074 -26.12 -20.60 5.22
N GLU A 1075 -25.89 -19.29 5.21
CA GLU A 1075 -26.70 -18.34 4.44
C GLU A 1075 -26.44 -18.44 2.94
N TRP A 1076 -25.18 -18.55 2.50
CA TRP A 1076 -24.80 -18.66 1.09
C TRP A 1076 -25.31 -19.97 0.45
N MET A 1077 -25.24 -21.10 1.17
CA MET A 1077 -25.80 -22.36 0.65
C MET A 1077 -27.33 -22.34 0.56
N SER A 1078 -27.98 -21.51 1.38
CA SER A 1078 -29.44 -21.38 1.40
C SER A 1078 -29.96 -20.31 0.44
N ASN A 1079 -29.14 -19.32 0.09
CA ASN A 1079 -29.50 -18.18 -0.75
C ASN A 1079 -28.37 -17.87 -1.74
N PRO A 1080 -28.65 -17.80 -3.06
CA PRO A 1080 -27.62 -17.43 -4.03
C PRO A 1080 -27.12 -16.01 -3.79
N LEU A 1081 -25.82 -15.79 -3.96
CA LEU A 1081 -25.25 -14.44 -3.97
C LEU A 1081 -25.82 -13.67 -5.17
N THR A 1082 -26.16 -12.40 -4.94
CA THR A 1082 -26.66 -11.49 -5.98
C THR A 1082 -25.82 -10.22 -5.99
N VAL A 1083 -25.63 -9.65 -7.18
CA VAL A 1083 -24.89 -8.39 -7.34
C VAL A 1083 -25.84 -7.19 -7.23
N ARG A 1084 -25.39 -6.12 -6.57
CA ARG A 1084 -26.14 -4.86 -6.49
C ARG A 1084 -25.21 -3.64 -6.47
N PRO A 1085 -25.50 -2.58 -7.23
CA PRO A 1085 -24.69 -1.38 -7.20
C PRO A 1085 -24.93 -0.60 -5.89
N LEU A 1086 -23.88 0.09 -5.43
CA LEU A 1086 -23.85 0.88 -4.22
C LEU A 1086 -24.95 1.94 -4.20
N GLN A 1087 -25.24 2.56 -5.35
CA GLN A 1087 -26.30 3.55 -5.52
C GLN A 1087 -27.68 3.02 -5.05
N GLU A 1088 -27.98 1.74 -5.27
CA GLU A 1088 -29.23 1.12 -4.82
C GLU A 1088 -29.28 0.84 -3.32
N PHE A 1089 -28.15 0.46 -2.72
CA PHE A 1089 -28.06 0.32 -1.26
C PHE A 1089 -28.24 1.67 -0.56
N LEU A 1090 -27.75 2.73 -1.19
CA LEU A 1090 -27.76 4.09 -0.65
C LEU A 1090 -29.01 4.90 -1.04
N GLY A 1091 -29.96 4.31 -1.78
CA GLY A 1091 -31.20 4.98 -2.17
C GLY A 1091 -30.99 6.19 -3.08
N PHE A 1092 -29.86 6.27 -3.79
CA PHE A 1092 -29.67 7.24 -4.87
C PHE A 1092 -30.57 6.83 -6.04
N GLU A 1093 -31.46 7.74 -6.49
CA GLU A 1093 -32.26 7.49 -7.68
C GLU A 1093 -31.33 7.26 -8.87
N SER A 1094 -31.43 6.09 -9.50
CA SER A 1094 -30.79 5.88 -10.80
C SER A 1094 -31.44 6.88 -11.75
N SER A 1095 -30.64 7.80 -12.30
CA SER A 1095 -31.07 8.71 -13.35
C SER A 1095 -31.22 7.93 -14.65
N VAL A 1096 -32.21 7.02 -14.67
CA VAL A 1096 -32.66 6.32 -15.86
C VAL A 1096 -34.10 6.77 -16.10
N GLU A 1097 -34.24 7.96 -16.68
CA GLU A 1097 -35.39 8.33 -17.51
C GLU A 1097 -34.91 8.69 -18.92
#